data_AF-A0A854Q7E4-F1
#
_entry.id   AF-A0A854Q7E4-F1
#
_cell.length_a   1.000
_cell.length_b   1.000
_cell.length_c   1.000
_cell.angle_alpha   90.00
_cell.angle_beta   90.00
_cell.angle_gamma   90.00
#
_symmetry.space_group_name_H-M   'P 1'
#
loop_
_entity.id
_entity.type
_entity.pdbx_description
1 polymer ?
#
loop_
_entity_poly.entity_id
_entity_poly.type
_entity_poly.pdbx_seq_one_letter_code
_entity_poly.pdbx_strand_id
1 'polypeptide(L)'
;MLPRANRLLNQRSGIALRPHASHLPSATISAVRRSVASQAQVAQPPIHPEIDGTFNDLIGEGTMSMGMRPKGMGRTPIPHRNLDEIELADAQPVRRNGSKGSSLGLRIEESDLVIDDSPEGYNSASEREYYDFGREERRSPAAVLGSKRLGMVVLPEEMQRGIQRQIDLMDNPRDIRKSYLALPSVPTPISVAKSERRDKPYRTPEGELAKASAILPGEYGAVKNVLEELERRLGREWLTSVKEGEILEFSSSLGSGLWATMDVMGGLLSSRRRWQEGQDKLKYQFVHSSRHGLDLVQRIADVIPEESVDVQFNRRHVHSSTPSLILSTFHLTSFPTLPTRQLYLRQLLELSSPYIVLIERSTPQGWAAISQARSYLLEKSTSENPLHVVAPCPHDGKCPLVGTKDVCGYSQRLQRPSFLRKTKHSTRGEEEKGYCYLVIAKGERPSVGTVDENMKVAGRMGKVGREAAEKALIKSQGRSIIQEVEGHEAVMEVVHLHEMEPGMEKYFEGVLPSVNSDGLEESLRKEAYSWPRMVAPPMKRKGHVTMDTCCPDGNIQRLTYTKSHSKQSYHDARKSSWGDLFPHTSKGKPVIRTRGVRRLAKSGNSEDADVIISELLSASLEEEMELEKAMEAVEVDELKELEMLGIKIPRAEVSKEKQNDDVLMWQSNKNGPFASGQKRSYSTLTSTRSTSRPKASPLVQTRSMSARPFPPTKPKATLSSLLSLAKSGTPISVLTAYDYPTALLSESCNLDMTLVGDSLSQVALGHETTTAITLDEMIHHARTVVRGAKSPFVFADMPFGSFETSLEEGIRNVLRMVKEGGVDGVKIEGGREIVPLVRRLSAIGIPVMPHLGLQPQRATSLSGYLVQGRTAQAAYEILQSARELANAGAFAFLLEAMPSKVAKLVTEEVSKKGVFTIGIGAGNGTSGQVLVITDVLGVYAEDPTEDVATPIVTEETELVSTPRDLTKPLDAPRFVRQFGSLGQEMRRAVRAYVQAVKERSFPDSKESYGMKKEEWEAFLEMVKNEKIQH
;
A
#
# COMPACT_ATOMS: atom_id res chain seq x y z
N MET A 1 67.31 5.02 15.67
CA MET A 1 67.79 6.24 16.38
C MET A 1 67.07 6.34 17.73
N LEU A 2 67.64 7.07 18.71
CA LEU A 2 67.14 7.32 20.09
C LEU A 2 66.84 8.83 20.28
N PRO A 3 66.29 9.34 21.41
CA PRO A 3 65.76 8.71 22.65
C PRO A 3 64.21 8.82 22.74
N ARG A 4 63.42 8.52 23.81
CA ARG A 4 63.59 8.16 25.26
C ARG A 4 63.71 9.31 26.30
N ALA A 5 63.39 8.96 27.57
CA ALA A 5 63.36 9.76 28.82
C ALA A 5 62.16 10.73 28.99
N ASN A 6 61.63 11.08 30.18
CA ASN A 6 61.65 10.52 31.57
C ASN A 6 60.37 11.06 32.31
N ARG A 7 59.77 10.60 33.44
CA ARG A 7 60.03 9.71 34.61
C ARG A 7 60.18 10.46 35.97
N LEU A 8 59.17 10.30 36.87
CA LEU A 8 59.17 10.56 38.35
C LEU A 8 59.17 12.05 38.82
N LEU A 9 58.69 12.48 40.01
CA LEU A 9 58.76 11.93 41.39
C LEU A 9 57.60 12.31 42.37
N ASN A 10 57.37 11.41 43.33
CA ASN A 10 56.89 11.50 44.74
C ASN A 10 56.43 12.83 45.42
N GLN A 11 55.46 12.70 46.35
CA GLN A 11 55.70 12.89 47.81
C GLN A 11 54.67 12.16 48.72
N ARG A 12 54.81 12.25 50.07
CA ARG A 12 54.15 11.38 51.10
C ARG A 12 53.52 12.17 52.26
N SER A 13 52.39 11.70 52.80
CA SER A 13 51.96 11.71 54.24
C SER A 13 50.48 11.23 54.34
N GLY A 14 49.95 10.69 55.46
CA GLY A 14 50.54 10.15 56.70
C GLY A 14 49.57 10.23 57.90
N ILE A 15 49.48 9.17 58.75
CA ILE A 15 48.86 9.13 60.12
C ILE A 15 47.29 9.15 60.16
N ALA A 16 46.53 8.62 61.14
CA ALA A 16 46.54 7.34 61.90
C ALA A 16 45.24 7.10 62.73
N LEU A 17 44.94 5.83 63.10
CA LEU A 17 44.23 5.30 64.31
C LEU A 17 42.77 5.69 64.73
N ARG A 18 41.83 4.71 64.68
CA ARG A 18 41.07 3.99 65.78
C ARG A 18 40.43 4.74 66.99
N PRO A 19 39.51 4.13 67.82
CA PRO A 19 38.50 3.04 67.65
C PRO A 19 37.15 3.22 68.45
N HIS A 20 36.34 2.14 68.65
CA HIS A 20 35.17 1.96 69.57
C HIS A 20 33.87 2.76 69.23
N ALA A 21 32.61 2.42 69.64
CA ALA A 21 31.91 1.29 70.32
C ALA A 21 30.35 1.58 70.26
N SER A 22 29.31 0.78 70.60
CA SER A 22 29.07 -0.66 70.90
C SER A 22 27.54 -0.95 71.12
N HIS A 23 27.15 -2.19 71.48
CA HIS A 23 25.86 -2.68 72.09
C HIS A 23 24.60 -3.07 71.24
N LEU A 24 24.05 -4.23 71.63
CA LEU A 24 22.71 -4.85 71.39
C LEU A 24 21.84 -4.65 72.69
N PRO A 25 20.64 -5.25 72.98
CA PRO A 25 19.89 -6.34 72.31
C PRO A 25 18.31 -6.30 72.37
N SER A 26 17.68 -7.43 71.95
CA SER A 26 16.30 -7.91 72.28
C SER A 26 15.07 -7.17 71.68
N ALA A 27 13.90 -7.80 71.51
CA ALA A 27 13.36 -9.08 72.04
C ALA A 27 12.64 -9.98 71.00
N THR A 28 11.74 -10.89 71.43
CA THR A 28 11.32 -12.11 70.68
C THR A 28 9.85 -12.51 71.01
N ILE A 29 9.33 -13.64 70.45
CA ILE A 29 8.06 -14.36 70.78
C ILE A 29 6.79 -13.75 70.12
N SER A 30 5.77 -14.47 69.58
CA SER A 30 5.59 -15.83 69.01
C SER A 30 4.25 -15.92 68.21
N ALA A 31 3.54 -17.06 68.11
CA ALA A 31 3.53 -17.98 66.96
C ALA A 31 2.17 -18.77 66.89
N VAL A 32 2.05 -19.85 66.08
CA VAL A 32 0.99 -20.93 66.13
C VAL A 32 -0.43 -20.48 65.63
N ARG A 33 -1.35 -21.23 64.97
CA ARG A 33 -1.59 -22.57 64.33
C ARG A 33 -2.54 -22.30 63.10
N ARG A 34 -2.66 -23.01 61.96
CA ARG A 34 -2.71 -24.44 61.51
C ARG A 34 -4.15 -25.00 61.32
N SER A 35 -4.40 -25.65 60.16
CA SER A 35 -5.56 -26.53 59.80
C SER A 35 -6.95 -25.84 59.66
N VAL A 36 -8.03 -26.39 59.05
CA VAL A 36 -8.40 -27.72 58.46
C VAL A 36 -9.03 -27.52 57.04
N ALA A 37 -9.58 -28.55 56.34
CA ALA A 37 -10.18 -28.49 54.99
C ALA A 37 -11.49 -29.32 54.81
N SER A 38 -12.23 -29.10 53.71
CA SER A 38 -13.31 -29.96 53.12
C SER A 38 -13.55 -29.54 51.64
N GLN A 39 -13.70 -30.36 50.59
CA GLN A 39 -14.52 -31.58 50.31
C GLN A 39 -16.05 -31.31 50.26
N ALA A 40 -16.84 -31.81 49.27
CA ALA A 40 -16.53 -32.51 48.00
C ALA A 40 -17.77 -32.58 47.04
N GLN A 41 -17.54 -32.92 45.75
CA GLN A 41 -18.44 -33.66 44.81
C GLN A 41 -19.85 -33.08 44.44
N VAL A 42 -20.63 -33.58 43.47
CA VAL A 42 -20.45 -33.95 42.02
C VAL A 42 -21.86 -34.36 41.48
N ALA A 43 -22.27 -33.95 40.26
CA ALA A 43 -23.47 -34.48 39.57
C ALA A 43 -23.49 -34.23 38.03
N GLN A 44 -24.09 -35.15 37.26
CA GLN A 44 -24.32 -35.15 35.80
C GLN A 44 -25.20 -36.38 35.44
N PRO A 45 -25.74 -36.57 34.20
CA PRO A 45 -26.13 -35.66 33.10
C PRO A 45 -27.63 -35.96 32.73
N PRO A 46 -28.13 -36.02 31.46
CA PRO A 46 -27.87 -35.29 30.20
C PRO A 46 -29.14 -34.60 29.61
N ILE A 47 -29.04 -33.90 28.45
CA ILE A 47 -30.06 -33.81 27.36
C ILE A 47 -29.54 -32.95 26.17
N HIS A 48 -30.08 -33.17 24.96
CA HIS A 48 -29.87 -32.49 23.66
C HIS A 48 -31.17 -32.69 22.80
N PRO A 49 -31.44 -32.01 21.65
CA PRO A 49 -30.63 -31.04 20.88
C PRO A 49 -31.43 -29.75 20.47
N GLU A 50 -31.10 -29.19 19.28
CA GLU A 50 -31.60 -27.99 18.55
C GLU A 50 -30.71 -26.74 18.72
N ILE A 51 -30.19 -25.99 17.72
CA ILE A 51 -30.29 -25.79 16.24
C ILE A 51 -30.72 -24.34 15.91
N ASP A 52 -29.84 -23.67 15.14
CA ASP A 52 -29.95 -22.39 14.41
C ASP A 52 -30.67 -21.16 15.01
N GLY A 53 -29.92 -20.04 15.10
CA GLY A 53 -30.47 -18.76 15.57
C GLY A 53 -29.59 -17.51 15.41
N THR A 54 -28.57 -17.48 14.54
CA THR A 54 -27.65 -16.31 14.43
C THR A 54 -27.34 -15.91 12.97
N PHE A 55 -28.32 -15.30 12.30
CA PHE A 55 -28.07 -14.60 11.02
C PHE A 55 -28.79 -13.23 10.88
N ASN A 56 -29.77 -12.92 11.74
CA ASN A 56 -30.55 -11.68 11.63
C ASN A 56 -30.07 -10.51 12.52
N ASP A 57 -29.28 -10.76 13.57
CA ASP A 57 -28.91 -9.76 14.60
C ASP A 57 -27.82 -8.75 14.16
N LEU A 58 -27.81 -8.37 12.88
CA LEU A 58 -26.96 -7.32 12.32
C LEU A 58 -27.72 -6.33 11.42
N ILE A 59 -29.04 -6.20 11.59
CA ILE A 59 -29.81 -5.05 11.13
C ILE A 59 -30.08 -4.14 12.34
N GLY A 60 -29.28 -3.09 12.46
CA GLY A 60 -29.40 -2.05 13.47
C GLY A 60 -28.79 -0.76 12.95
N GLU A 61 -29.61 0.11 12.38
CA GLU A 61 -29.19 1.42 11.88
C GLU A 61 -29.04 2.43 13.03
N GLY A 62 -28.23 3.47 12.82
CA GLY A 62 -28.29 4.68 13.65
C GLY A 62 -26.98 5.17 14.27
N THR A 63 -26.60 6.40 13.89
CA THR A 63 -25.84 7.38 14.70
C THR A 63 -24.46 6.99 15.26
N MET A 64 -23.39 7.52 14.65
CA MET A 64 -22.06 7.64 15.26
C MET A 64 -21.85 9.08 15.76
N SER A 65 -22.27 9.38 16.98
CA SER A 65 -22.05 10.69 17.62
C SER A 65 -20.64 10.80 18.23
N MET A 66 -19.98 11.94 18.02
CA MET A 66 -18.58 12.19 18.43
C MET A 66 -18.46 12.47 19.94
N GLY A 67 -18.43 11.41 20.76
CA GLY A 67 -18.32 11.51 22.21
C GLY A 67 -16.91 11.82 22.75
N MET A 68 -16.59 13.10 22.96
CA MET A 68 -15.53 13.48 23.90
C MET A 68 -15.89 13.04 25.33
N ARG A 69 -14.91 12.52 26.10
CA ARG A 69 -15.07 12.26 27.54
C ARG A 69 -13.99 12.96 28.38
N PRO A 70 -14.36 13.93 29.23
CA PRO A 70 -13.53 14.39 30.34
C PRO A 70 -13.33 13.28 31.40
N LYS A 71 -12.34 13.46 32.31
CA LYS A 71 -12.05 12.50 33.38
C LYS A 71 -12.74 12.86 34.70
N GLY A 72 -13.60 11.96 35.17
CA GLY A 72 -13.57 11.40 36.53
C GLY A 72 -14.15 12.21 37.71
N MET A 73 -15.10 11.59 38.42
CA MET A 73 -15.21 11.58 39.89
C MET A 73 -16.27 10.56 40.35
N GLY A 74 -16.23 10.14 41.62
CA GLY A 74 -17.36 9.56 42.36
C GLY A 74 -17.71 8.07 42.12
N ARG A 75 -17.83 7.32 43.22
CA ARG A 75 -18.58 6.04 43.32
C ARG A 75 -19.64 6.17 44.41
N THR A 76 -20.89 5.80 44.13
CA THR A 76 -21.84 5.18 45.08
C THR A 76 -23.06 4.65 44.31
N PRO A 77 -23.46 3.36 44.48
CA PRO A 77 -24.68 2.81 43.89
C PRO A 77 -25.81 2.62 44.93
N ILE A 78 -27.07 2.75 44.51
CA ILE A 78 -28.27 2.22 45.20
C ILE A 78 -29.44 2.13 44.17
N PRO A 79 -30.42 1.22 44.31
CA PRO A 79 -30.90 0.45 43.16
C PRO A 79 -32.26 0.86 42.55
N HIS A 80 -32.57 0.21 41.41
CA HIS A 80 -33.83 0.28 40.67
C HIS A 80 -35.08 -0.03 41.50
N ARG A 81 -36.21 0.54 41.06
CA ARG A 81 -37.53 -0.09 41.09
C ARG A 81 -38.23 0.07 39.73
N ASN A 82 -39.09 -0.89 39.41
CA ASN A 82 -39.85 -0.97 38.17
C ASN A 82 -40.98 0.07 38.14
N LEU A 83 -41.52 0.31 36.95
CA LEU A 83 -42.97 0.24 36.68
C LEU A 83 -43.20 0.15 35.18
N ASP A 84 -43.94 -0.88 34.75
CA ASP A 84 -44.49 -1.02 33.41
C ASP A 84 -45.96 -0.55 33.41
N GLU A 85 -46.61 -0.58 32.24
CA GLU A 85 -48.05 -0.40 32.00
C GLU A 85 -48.65 1.01 32.23
N ILE A 86 -49.09 1.65 31.14
CA ILE A 86 -50.52 1.80 30.75
C ILE A 86 -50.60 2.46 29.37
N GLU A 87 -51.59 2.07 28.56
CA GLU A 87 -51.77 2.50 27.16
C GLU A 87 -52.83 3.61 26.95
N LEU A 88 -52.77 4.21 25.75
CA LEU A 88 -53.89 4.70 24.91
C LEU A 88 -54.92 5.72 25.46
N ALA A 89 -54.96 6.91 24.84
CA ALA A 89 -56.19 7.56 24.36
C ALA A 89 -55.88 8.69 23.35
N ASP A 90 -56.62 8.74 22.23
CA ASP A 90 -56.56 9.85 21.26
C ASP A 90 -57.49 11.02 21.63
N ALA A 91 -56.98 12.26 21.56
CA ALA A 91 -57.79 13.47 21.35
C ALA A 91 -56.94 14.68 20.90
N GLN A 92 -57.28 15.28 19.77
CA GLN A 92 -56.85 16.64 19.38
C GLN A 92 -58.02 17.64 19.58
N PRO A 93 -57.87 18.94 19.26
CA PRO A 93 -57.01 19.92 19.92
C PRO A 93 -57.85 21.15 20.38
N VAL A 94 -57.23 22.16 21.01
CA VAL A 94 -57.45 23.62 20.79
C VAL A 94 -56.68 24.47 21.81
N ARG A 95 -56.19 25.64 21.38
CA ARG A 95 -55.43 26.61 22.18
C ARG A 95 -56.32 27.51 23.05
N ARG A 96 -55.80 28.02 24.18
CA ARG A 96 -55.99 29.44 24.56
C ARG A 96 -54.89 29.98 25.49
N ASN A 97 -54.54 31.26 25.28
CA ASN A 97 -53.55 32.03 26.05
C ASN A 97 -54.14 32.61 27.35
N GLY A 98 -53.31 33.04 28.32
CA GLY A 98 -53.81 33.37 29.67
C GLY A 98 -53.16 34.45 30.57
N SER A 99 -52.12 35.21 30.17
CA SER A 99 -51.53 36.36 30.95
C SER A 99 -50.86 35.99 32.31
N LYS A 100 -50.09 36.84 33.03
CA LYS A 100 -49.67 38.28 32.98
C LYS A 100 -48.14 38.33 33.24
N GLY A 101 -47.29 39.22 32.70
CA GLY A 101 -47.17 40.69 32.88
C GLY A 101 -45.69 41.00 33.24
N SER A 102 -45.08 42.18 33.06
CA SER A 102 -45.55 43.52 32.63
C SER A 102 -44.38 44.44 32.19
N SER A 103 -44.64 45.43 31.29
CA SER A 103 -43.95 46.75 31.12
C SER A 103 -42.42 46.80 30.85
N LEU A 104 -41.84 47.64 29.97
CA LEU A 104 -42.28 48.66 28.99
C LEU A 104 -41.48 48.44 27.67
N GLY A 105 -41.79 48.98 26.49
CA GLY A 105 -42.97 49.76 26.08
C GLY A 105 -42.63 51.01 25.23
N LEU A 106 -42.65 50.90 23.89
CA LEU A 106 -43.18 51.90 22.94
C LEU A 106 -43.26 51.31 21.51
N ARG A 107 -44.10 51.92 20.65
CA ARG A 107 -44.54 51.46 19.31
C ARG A 107 -44.01 52.39 18.18
N ILE A 108 -44.14 52.10 16.88
CA ILE A 108 -45.33 52.15 15.98
C ILE A 108 -45.01 51.29 14.73
N GLU A 109 -45.74 50.20 14.45
CA GLU A 109 -46.88 50.02 13.49
C GLU A 109 -46.48 50.18 12.00
N GLU A 110 -46.74 49.28 11.04
CA GLU A 110 -47.79 48.28 10.68
C GLU A 110 -48.70 48.73 9.51
N SER A 111 -48.41 48.20 8.31
CA SER A 111 -49.26 48.08 7.10
C SER A 111 -48.44 47.33 6.02
N ASP A 112 -48.92 46.37 5.23
CA ASP A 112 -50.23 45.70 5.17
C ASP A 112 -50.05 44.21 4.77
N LEU A 113 -51.13 43.42 4.87
CA LEU A 113 -51.19 42.00 4.47
C LEU A 113 -51.58 41.84 2.99
N VAL A 114 -51.07 40.79 2.32
CA VAL A 114 -51.86 39.80 1.51
C VAL A 114 -50.95 38.73 0.86
N ILE A 115 -51.36 37.46 1.05
CA ILE A 115 -51.32 36.27 0.15
C ILE A 115 -50.67 36.51 -1.25
N ASP A 116 -49.78 35.69 -1.82
CA ASP A 116 -49.79 34.21 -1.90
C ASP A 116 -48.44 33.61 -2.35
N ASP A 117 -48.32 32.27 -2.20
CA ASP A 117 -47.44 31.31 -2.90
C ASP A 117 -45.89 31.42 -2.92
N SER A 118 -45.25 30.26 -3.13
CA SER A 118 -43.81 30.00 -3.31
C SER A 118 -42.84 30.21 -2.11
N PRO A 119 -41.99 29.20 -1.79
CA PRO A 119 -40.78 29.37 -1.00
C PRO A 119 -39.53 29.31 -1.90
N GLU A 120 -39.39 30.25 -2.84
CA GLU A 120 -38.07 30.54 -3.42
C GLU A 120 -37.08 31.02 -2.34
N GLY A 121 -35.78 30.96 -2.61
CA GLY A 121 -34.79 31.74 -1.83
C GLY A 121 -34.05 31.06 -0.68
N TYR A 122 -34.02 29.72 -0.57
CA TYR A 122 -33.03 29.05 0.30
C TYR A 122 -31.62 29.07 -0.30
N ASN A 123 -30.92 30.19 -0.08
CA ASN A 123 -29.54 30.47 -0.49
C ASN A 123 -28.56 29.32 -0.19
N SER A 124 -28.05 28.67 -1.25
CA SER A 124 -27.14 27.51 -1.17
C SER A 124 -25.67 27.90 -0.93
N ALA A 125 -25.42 28.70 0.12
CA ALA A 125 -24.07 29.10 0.54
C ALA A 125 -23.59 28.40 1.83
N SER A 126 -24.52 28.02 2.72
CA SER A 126 -24.25 27.83 4.15
C SER A 126 -23.65 26.49 4.57
N GLU A 127 -23.63 25.46 3.71
CA GLU A 127 -22.93 24.19 4.04
C GLU A 127 -21.39 24.32 4.04
N ARG A 128 -20.83 25.47 3.67
CA ARG A 128 -19.44 25.83 3.97
C ARG A 128 -19.24 26.49 5.34
N GLU A 129 -20.30 27.01 5.96
CA GLU A 129 -20.21 27.94 7.08
C GLU A 129 -20.23 27.26 8.45
N TYR A 130 -20.70 26.01 8.56
CA TYR A 130 -20.81 25.29 9.84
C TYR A 130 -19.46 24.98 10.55
N TYR A 131 -18.33 25.39 9.97
CA TYR A 131 -17.01 25.32 10.63
C TYR A 131 -16.08 26.53 10.38
N ASP A 132 -16.50 27.59 9.68
CA ASP A 132 -15.62 28.72 9.31
C ASP A 132 -16.17 30.12 9.64
N PHE A 133 -16.62 30.30 10.88
CA PHE A 133 -16.85 31.63 11.43
C PHE A 133 -15.51 32.40 11.59
N GLY A 134 -15.18 33.20 10.56
CA GLY A 134 -14.37 34.42 10.70
C GLY A 134 -12.84 34.24 10.78
N ARG A 135 -12.25 33.17 10.23
CA ARG A 135 -10.78 32.98 10.23
C ARG A 135 -10.15 33.22 8.86
N GLU A 136 -9.60 34.42 8.65
CA GLU A 136 -8.76 34.75 7.49
C GLU A 136 -7.78 33.61 7.12
N GLU A 137 -7.79 33.19 5.85
CA GLU A 137 -6.93 32.13 5.33
C GLU A 137 -5.44 32.46 5.54
N ARG A 138 -4.71 31.47 6.06
CA ARG A 138 -3.31 31.61 6.50
C ARG A 138 -2.32 31.42 5.35
N ARG A 139 -2.73 30.75 4.27
CA ARG A 139 -1.99 30.61 3.01
C ARG A 139 -2.15 31.85 2.13
N SER A 140 -1.21 32.10 1.22
CA SER A 140 -1.43 33.15 0.19
C SER A 140 -2.46 32.71 -0.86
N PRO A 141 -3.20 33.62 -1.52
CA PRO A 141 -4.12 33.27 -2.60
C PRO A 141 -3.49 32.39 -3.68
N ALA A 142 -2.26 32.71 -4.11
CA ALA A 142 -1.49 31.88 -5.06
C ALA A 142 -1.25 30.45 -4.55
N ALA A 143 -0.89 30.29 -3.27
CA ALA A 143 -0.67 28.98 -2.66
C ALA A 143 -1.99 28.21 -2.41
N VAL A 144 -3.13 28.91 -2.36
CA VAL A 144 -4.47 28.29 -2.31
C VAL A 144 -4.89 27.79 -3.69
N LEU A 145 -4.68 28.58 -4.74
CA LEU A 145 -4.99 28.23 -6.13
C LEU A 145 -4.14 27.05 -6.60
N GLY A 146 -2.82 27.13 -6.38
CA GLY A 146 -1.84 26.12 -6.79
C GLY A 146 -1.93 24.80 -6.03
N SER A 147 -2.51 24.79 -4.81
CA SER A 147 -2.67 23.56 -4.04
C SER A 147 -3.80 22.70 -4.58
N LYS A 148 -3.52 21.42 -4.85
CA LYS A 148 -4.52 20.40 -5.22
C LYS A 148 -5.55 20.15 -4.11
N ARG A 149 -5.28 20.59 -2.87
CA ARG A 149 -6.09 20.29 -1.68
C ARG A 149 -6.39 18.79 -1.49
N LEU A 150 -5.49 17.90 -1.97
CA LEU A 150 -5.66 16.42 -1.95
C LEU A 150 -6.20 15.93 -0.61
N GLY A 151 -7.47 15.53 -0.63
CA GLY A 151 -8.22 15.10 0.54
C GLY A 151 -8.76 13.69 0.38
N MET A 152 -9.43 13.20 1.43
CA MET A 152 -10.20 11.97 1.33
C MET A 152 -11.43 12.24 0.45
N VAL A 153 -11.46 11.62 -0.74
CA VAL A 153 -12.66 11.61 -1.59
C VAL A 153 -13.67 10.62 -1.00
N VAL A 154 -14.91 11.09 -0.89
CA VAL A 154 -16.11 10.30 -0.61
C VAL A 154 -16.77 9.98 -1.94
N LEU A 155 -17.37 8.80 -2.07
CA LEU A 155 -18.09 8.39 -3.28
C LEU A 155 -19.53 8.93 -3.27
N PRO A 156 -20.10 9.32 -4.43
CA PRO A 156 -21.50 9.73 -4.51
C PRO A 156 -22.43 8.61 -4.06
N GLU A 157 -23.54 8.93 -3.41
CA GLU A 157 -24.47 7.94 -2.88
C GLU A 157 -25.21 7.18 -3.99
N GLU A 158 -25.44 7.82 -5.14
CA GLU A 158 -25.92 7.20 -6.38
C GLU A 158 -24.95 6.09 -6.81
N MET A 159 -23.66 6.42 -6.97
CA MET A 159 -22.62 5.47 -7.37
C MET A 159 -22.52 4.28 -6.39
N GLN A 160 -22.60 4.55 -5.09
CA GLN A 160 -22.60 3.51 -4.06
C GLN A 160 -23.85 2.61 -4.13
N ARG A 161 -25.04 3.19 -4.30
CA ARG A 161 -26.31 2.45 -4.46
C ARG A 161 -26.34 1.64 -5.75
N GLY A 162 -25.87 2.19 -6.88
CA GLY A 162 -25.80 1.51 -8.17
C GLY A 162 -24.90 0.27 -8.11
N ILE A 163 -23.70 0.40 -7.53
CA ILE A 163 -22.80 -0.75 -7.31
C ILE A 163 -23.45 -1.76 -6.35
N GLN A 164 -23.96 -1.32 -5.19
CA GLN A 164 -24.55 -2.19 -4.17
C GLN A 164 -25.77 -2.96 -4.72
N ARG A 165 -26.64 -2.32 -5.51
CA ARG A 165 -27.77 -2.96 -6.21
C ARG A 165 -27.32 -4.11 -7.11
N GLN A 166 -26.21 -3.97 -7.85
CA GLN A 166 -25.67 -5.06 -8.68
C GLN A 166 -25.05 -6.18 -7.83
N ILE A 167 -24.51 -5.87 -6.65
CA ILE A 167 -23.99 -6.86 -5.68
C ILE A 167 -25.14 -7.70 -5.09
N ASP A 168 -26.25 -7.06 -4.72
CA ASP A 168 -27.39 -7.71 -4.06
C ASP A 168 -28.27 -8.51 -5.02
N LEU A 169 -28.14 -8.29 -6.33
CA LEU A 169 -28.76 -9.09 -7.39
C LEU A 169 -27.99 -10.40 -7.71
N MET A 170 -26.88 -10.70 -7.02
CA MET A 170 -26.15 -11.96 -7.19
C MET A 170 -26.64 -13.07 -6.26
N ASP A 171 -26.83 -14.27 -6.80
CA ASP A 171 -27.14 -15.50 -6.02
C ASP A 171 -26.16 -15.75 -4.85
N ASN A 172 -24.90 -15.35 -5.02
CA ASN A 172 -23.86 -15.47 -4.00
C ASN A 172 -22.87 -14.29 -4.05
N PRO A 173 -23.07 -13.23 -3.24
CA PRO A 173 -22.16 -12.08 -3.17
C PRO A 173 -20.72 -12.42 -2.75
N ARG A 174 -20.45 -13.65 -2.28
CA ARG A 174 -19.08 -14.12 -1.98
C ARG A 174 -18.25 -14.36 -3.24
N ASP A 175 -18.87 -14.69 -4.39
CA ASP A 175 -18.14 -14.94 -5.64
C ASP A 175 -17.52 -13.65 -6.22
N ILE A 176 -18.02 -12.45 -5.87
CA ILE A 176 -17.37 -11.17 -6.22
C ILE A 176 -15.92 -11.12 -5.73
N ARG A 177 -15.63 -11.67 -4.55
CA ARG A 177 -14.27 -11.74 -4.03
C ARG A 177 -13.39 -12.68 -4.86
N LYS A 178 -13.93 -13.81 -5.29
CA LYS A 178 -13.22 -14.78 -6.13
C LYS A 178 -12.91 -14.15 -7.50
N SER A 179 -13.87 -13.47 -8.12
CA SER A 179 -13.66 -12.70 -9.34
C SER A 179 -12.68 -11.54 -9.15
N TYR A 180 -12.73 -10.83 -8.01
CA TYR A 180 -11.76 -9.78 -7.67
C TYR A 180 -10.33 -10.31 -7.52
N LEU A 181 -10.15 -11.46 -6.88
CA LEU A 181 -8.84 -12.12 -6.74
C LEU A 181 -8.33 -12.73 -8.06
N ALA A 182 -9.21 -12.92 -9.05
CA ALA A 182 -8.85 -13.32 -10.41
C ALA A 182 -8.55 -12.12 -11.34
N LEU A 183 -8.73 -10.88 -10.89
CA LEU A 183 -8.30 -9.69 -11.65
C LEU A 183 -6.77 -9.56 -11.61
N PRO A 184 -6.10 -9.29 -12.75
CA PRO A 184 -4.65 -9.10 -12.76
C PRO A 184 -4.24 -7.88 -11.92
N SER A 185 -3.28 -8.07 -11.01
CA SER A 185 -2.74 -7.04 -10.12
C SER A 185 -1.90 -5.98 -10.86
N VAL A 186 -1.29 -6.37 -11.97
CA VAL A 186 -0.55 -5.55 -12.94
C VAL A 186 -0.92 -6.08 -14.33
N PRO A 187 -1.04 -5.24 -15.38
CA PRO A 187 -1.18 -5.74 -16.75
C PRO A 187 0.01 -6.64 -17.11
N THR A 188 -0.24 -7.93 -17.31
CA THR A 188 0.80 -8.92 -17.66
C THR A 188 1.26 -8.74 -19.10
N PRO A 189 2.58 -8.86 -19.38
CA PRO A 189 3.08 -8.95 -20.76
C PRO A 189 2.39 -10.07 -21.55
N ILE A 190 2.02 -9.78 -22.80
CA ILE A 190 1.22 -10.67 -23.65
C ILE A 190 1.93 -12.01 -23.97
N SER A 191 3.25 -12.08 -23.80
CA SER A 191 4.04 -13.32 -23.86
C SER A 191 3.49 -14.43 -22.94
N VAL A 192 3.01 -14.08 -21.74
CA VAL A 192 2.40 -15.02 -20.78
C VAL A 192 0.96 -15.38 -21.17
N ALA A 193 0.24 -14.50 -21.86
CA ALA A 193 -1.16 -14.66 -22.22
C ALA A 193 -1.43 -15.63 -23.40
N LYS A 194 -0.41 -16.34 -23.92
CA LYS A 194 -0.56 -17.25 -25.07
C LYS A 194 -1.26 -18.59 -24.72
N SER A 195 -1.32 -19.00 -23.44
CA SER A 195 -1.94 -20.28 -23.04
C SER A 195 -3.46 -20.22 -22.82
N GLU A 196 -4.01 -19.09 -22.37
CA GLU A 196 -5.42 -18.97 -21.96
C GLU A 196 -6.31 -18.29 -23.04
N ARG A 197 -6.11 -18.67 -24.30
CA ARG A 197 -6.71 -18.02 -25.49
C ARG A 197 -8.16 -18.44 -25.81
N ARG A 198 -9.06 -18.57 -24.81
CA ARG A 198 -10.51 -18.74 -25.09
C ARG A 198 -11.45 -17.82 -24.32
N ASP A 199 -11.14 -17.45 -23.08
CA ASP A 199 -11.85 -16.38 -22.37
C ASP A 199 -10.85 -15.50 -21.62
N LYS A 200 -10.90 -14.17 -21.83
CA LYS A 200 -10.18 -13.22 -20.96
C LYS A 200 -10.89 -13.26 -19.59
N PRO A 201 -10.29 -13.77 -18.50
CA PRO A 201 -11.02 -14.17 -17.27
C PRO A 201 -11.66 -13.00 -16.49
N TYR A 202 -11.47 -11.77 -16.94
CA TYR A 202 -12.03 -10.54 -16.38
C TYR A 202 -13.13 -9.89 -17.26
N ARG A 203 -13.57 -10.54 -18.35
CA ARG A 203 -14.65 -10.05 -19.25
C ARG A 203 -16.03 -10.71 -18.99
N THR A 204 -16.17 -11.53 -17.96
CA THR A 204 -17.48 -12.05 -17.51
C THR A 204 -18.26 -10.99 -16.71
N PRO A 205 -19.60 -11.09 -16.55
CA PRO A 205 -20.39 -10.15 -15.75
C PRO A 205 -19.87 -9.98 -14.32
N GLU A 206 -19.46 -11.06 -13.67
CA GLU A 206 -18.94 -11.08 -12.30
C GLU A 206 -17.52 -10.51 -12.24
N GLY A 207 -16.73 -10.67 -13.31
CA GLY A 207 -15.42 -10.05 -13.47
C GLY A 207 -15.51 -8.54 -13.63
N GLU A 208 -16.47 -8.04 -14.42
CA GLU A 208 -16.77 -6.61 -14.53
C GLU A 208 -17.33 -6.05 -13.20
N LEU A 209 -18.24 -6.75 -12.52
CA LEU A 209 -18.77 -6.34 -11.21
C LEU A 209 -17.69 -6.37 -10.09
N ALA A 210 -16.69 -7.25 -10.20
CA ALA A 210 -15.51 -7.19 -9.35
C ALA A 210 -14.65 -5.95 -9.61
N LYS A 211 -14.52 -5.47 -10.86
CA LYS A 211 -13.87 -4.18 -11.15
C LYS A 211 -14.70 -3.01 -10.60
N ALA A 212 -16.03 -3.02 -10.80
CA ALA A 212 -16.92 -1.97 -10.31
C ALA A 212 -16.87 -1.86 -8.77
N SER A 213 -16.92 -3.00 -8.08
CA SER A 213 -16.92 -3.02 -6.61
C SER A 213 -15.54 -2.82 -5.97
N ALA A 214 -14.43 -3.01 -6.69
CA ALA A 214 -13.07 -3.00 -6.10
C ALA A 214 -12.05 -2.01 -6.71
N ILE A 215 -12.25 -1.55 -7.94
CA ILE A 215 -11.29 -0.72 -8.69
C ILE A 215 -11.88 0.65 -9.02
N LEU A 216 -13.07 0.68 -9.63
CA LEU A 216 -13.76 1.89 -10.08
C LEU A 216 -13.83 3.03 -9.02
N PRO A 217 -14.09 2.78 -7.72
CA PRO A 217 -14.05 3.81 -6.68
C PRO A 217 -12.73 4.60 -6.60
N GLY A 218 -11.59 3.95 -6.81
CA GLY A 218 -10.27 4.61 -6.80
C GLY A 218 -9.97 5.37 -8.08
N GLU A 219 -10.53 4.89 -9.19
CA GLU A 219 -10.37 5.49 -10.52
C GLU A 219 -11.26 6.73 -10.68
N TYR A 220 -12.52 6.70 -10.25
CA TYR A 220 -13.39 7.88 -10.11
C TYR A 220 -12.70 8.98 -9.29
N GLY A 221 -12.10 8.65 -8.15
CA GLY A 221 -11.40 9.64 -7.31
C GLY A 221 -10.19 10.28 -8.01
N ALA A 222 -9.47 9.50 -8.84
CA ALA A 222 -8.38 10.03 -9.66
C ALA A 222 -8.88 10.96 -10.76
N VAL A 223 -9.99 10.64 -11.44
CA VAL A 223 -10.58 11.51 -12.47
C VAL A 223 -11.16 12.80 -11.87
N LYS A 224 -11.91 12.70 -10.76
CA LYS A 224 -12.44 13.85 -10.03
C LYS A 224 -11.36 14.87 -9.67
N ASN A 225 -10.22 14.42 -9.13
CA ASN A 225 -9.07 15.28 -8.85
C ASN A 225 -8.52 16.03 -10.07
N VAL A 226 -8.61 15.45 -11.28
CA VAL A 226 -8.13 16.08 -12.52
C VAL A 226 -9.13 17.16 -12.96
N LEU A 227 -10.43 16.87 -12.92
CA LEU A 227 -11.48 17.85 -13.24
C LEU A 227 -11.49 19.02 -12.23
N GLU A 228 -11.34 18.75 -10.93
CA GLU A 228 -11.15 19.79 -9.89
C GLU A 228 -9.80 20.54 -9.99
N GLU A 229 -8.85 20.07 -10.81
CA GLU A 229 -7.65 20.85 -11.17
C GLU A 229 -7.83 21.68 -12.44
N LEU A 230 -8.63 21.20 -13.40
CA LEU A 230 -8.97 21.97 -14.59
C LEU A 230 -9.86 23.16 -14.26
N GLU A 231 -10.91 22.99 -13.43
CA GLU A 231 -11.73 24.12 -12.98
C GLU A 231 -10.89 25.21 -12.28
N ARG A 232 -9.91 24.83 -11.44
CA ARG A 232 -9.04 25.81 -10.78
C ARG A 232 -8.06 26.50 -11.73
N ARG A 233 -7.62 25.84 -12.81
CA ARG A 233 -6.69 26.42 -13.79
C ARG A 233 -7.40 27.27 -14.85
N LEU A 234 -8.58 26.83 -15.29
CA LEU A 234 -9.33 27.36 -16.44
C LEU A 234 -10.54 28.22 -16.02
N GLY A 235 -10.86 28.27 -14.72
CA GLY A 235 -11.97 29.06 -14.18
C GLY A 235 -13.34 28.37 -14.27
N ARG A 236 -14.39 29.10 -13.86
CA ARG A 236 -15.77 28.60 -13.86
C ARG A 236 -16.41 28.61 -15.25
N GLU A 237 -15.98 29.53 -16.11
CA GLU A 237 -16.44 29.63 -17.51
C GLU A 237 -16.13 28.35 -18.29
N TRP A 238 -14.98 27.72 -18.04
CA TRP A 238 -14.63 26.40 -18.58
C TRP A 238 -15.64 25.31 -18.19
N LEU A 239 -16.09 25.28 -16.94
CA LEU A 239 -17.10 24.29 -16.51
C LEU A 239 -18.44 24.52 -17.24
N THR A 240 -18.75 25.77 -17.58
CA THR A 240 -19.97 26.16 -18.29
C THR A 240 -19.89 25.77 -19.77
N SER A 241 -18.82 26.15 -20.46
CA SER A 241 -18.63 25.80 -21.88
C SER A 241 -18.41 24.30 -22.13
N VAL A 242 -17.93 23.55 -21.13
CA VAL A 242 -17.94 22.09 -21.20
C VAL A 242 -19.34 21.52 -21.02
N LYS A 243 -20.16 22.04 -20.08
CA LYS A 243 -21.56 21.61 -19.86
C LYS A 243 -22.46 21.80 -21.09
N GLU A 244 -22.26 22.88 -21.84
CA GLU A 244 -23.04 23.23 -23.03
C GLU A 244 -22.80 22.26 -24.21
N GLY A 245 -21.68 21.52 -24.21
CA GLY A 245 -21.29 20.59 -25.27
C GLY A 245 -21.44 19.11 -24.91
N GLU A 246 -21.11 18.24 -25.87
CA GLU A 246 -21.05 16.79 -25.68
C GLU A 246 -19.71 16.38 -25.03
N ILE A 247 -19.74 15.58 -23.98
CA ILE A 247 -18.53 15.02 -23.34
C ILE A 247 -18.33 13.58 -23.81
N LEU A 248 -17.11 13.24 -24.24
CA LEU A 248 -16.80 11.94 -24.81
C LEU A 248 -15.76 11.19 -23.97
N GLU A 249 -16.17 10.08 -23.33
CA GLU A 249 -15.26 9.19 -22.59
C GLU A 249 -14.99 7.90 -23.37
N PHE A 250 -13.71 7.67 -23.69
CA PHE A 250 -13.18 6.36 -24.05
C PHE A 250 -12.58 5.72 -22.80
N SER A 251 -13.05 4.54 -22.41
CA SER A 251 -12.59 3.88 -21.19
C SER A 251 -12.24 2.40 -21.37
N SER A 252 -11.31 1.91 -20.55
CA SER A 252 -11.14 0.48 -20.24
C SER A 252 -11.81 0.08 -18.91
N SER A 253 -12.40 1.06 -18.22
CA SER A 253 -13.01 0.98 -16.89
C SER A 253 -14.49 1.39 -16.95
N LEU A 254 -15.16 1.30 -15.81
CA LEU A 254 -16.62 1.24 -15.74
C LEU A 254 -17.23 2.60 -15.40
N GLY A 255 -17.03 3.58 -16.29
CA GLY A 255 -17.64 4.91 -16.19
C GLY A 255 -16.95 5.85 -15.19
N SER A 256 -15.64 5.71 -14.99
CA SER A 256 -14.90 6.53 -14.02
C SER A 256 -14.94 8.04 -14.33
N GLY A 257 -14.97 8.41 -15.62
CA GLY A 257 -15.18 9.78 -16.07
C GLY A 257 -16.62 10.24 -15.89
N LEU A 258 -17.62 9.40 -16.21
CA LEU A 258 -19.03 9.73 -16.06
C LEU A 258 -19.36 10.16 -14.63
N TRP A 259 -19.05 9.30 -13.65
CA TRP A 259 -19.30 9.58 -12.23
C TRP A 259 -18.53 10.82 -11.72
N ALA A 260 -17.29 11.02 -12.18
CA ALA A 260 -16.47 12.17 -11.78
C ALA A 260 -16.97 13.48 -12.38
N THR A 261 -17.39 13.44 -13.65
CA THR A 261 -17.91 14.59 -14.39
C THR A 261 -19.22 15.07 -13.78
N MET A 262 -20.18 14.16 -13.58
CA MET A 262 -21.47 14.51 -13.01
C MET A 262 -21.35 15.12 -11.61
N ASP A 263 -20.53 14.54 -10.73
CA ASP A 263 -20.30 15.07 -9.38
C ASP A 263 -19.68 16.49 -9.43
N VAL A 264 -18.61 16.68 -10.21
CA VAL A 264 -17.93 17.99 -10.34
C VAL A 264 -18.83 19.04 -11.00
N MET A 265 -19.76 18.64 -11.86
CA MET A 265 -20.71 19.54 -12.55
C MET A 265 -22.04 19.75 -11.83
N GLY A 266 -22.33 19.00 -10.75
CA GLY A 266 -23.59 19.11 -9.99
C GLY A 266 -24.77 18.33 -10.58
N GLY A 267 -24.52 17.30 -11.38
CA GLY A 267 -25.52 16.38 -11.96
C GLY A 267 -25.88 15.18 -11.08
N LEU A 268 -25.46 15.15 -9.81
CA LEU A 268 -25.84 14.14 -8.83
C LEU A 268 -26.50 14.81 -7.63
N LEU A 269 -27.53 14.18 -7.06
CA LEU A 269 -28.26 14.70 -5.91
C LEU A 269 -27.36 14.77 -4.66
N SER A 270 -26.43 13.81 -4.52
CA SER A 270 -25.39 13.82 -3.47
C SER A 270 -24.16 14.69 -3.79
N SER A 271 -24.15 15.43 -4.91
CA SER A 271 -23.06 16.37 -5.19
C SER A 271 -23.07 17.53 -4.19
N ARG A 272 -21.86 18.00 -3.83
CA ARG A 272 -21.67 19.25 -3.06
C ARG A 272 -22.06 20.51 -3.84
N ARG A 273 -22.42 20.38 -5.12
CA ARG A 273 -23.05 21.43 -5.92
C ARG A 273 -24.51 21.04 -6.08
N ARG A 274 -25.39 21.79 -5.43
CA ARG A 274 -26.84 21.59 -5.49
C ARG A 274 -27.28 21.57 -6.96
N TRP A 275 -27.81 20.44 -7.42
CA TRP A 275 -28.52 20.36 -8.69
C TRP A 275 -29.66 21.36 -8.68
N GLN A 276 -29.87 22.05 -9.81
CA GLN A 276 -30.96 23.00 -9.97
C GLN A 276 -31.94 22.45 -11.00
N GLU A 277 -33.19 22.36 -10.57
CA GLU A 277 -34.33 21.94 -11.36
C GLU A 277 -34.49 22.88 -12.57
N GLY A 278 -34.60 22.31 -13.78
CA GLY A 278 -34.66 23.07 -15.03
C GLY A 278 -33.33 23.46 -15.69
N GLN A 279 -32.17 22.95 -15.25
CA GLN A 279 -30.93 23.04 -16.05
C GLN A 279 -30.98 22.12 -17.28
N ASP A 280 -30.32 22.52 -18.38
CA ASP A 280 -30.14 21.67 -19.57
C ASP A 280 -29.45 20.34 -19.24
N LYS A 281 -29.92 19.25 -19.86
CA LYS A 281 -29.34 17.91 -19.69
C LYS A 281 -27.91 17.88 -20.24
N LEU A 282 -26.96 17.51 -19.38
CA LEU A 282 -25.57 17.27 -19.78
C LEU A 282 -25.52 16.14 -20.81
N LYS A 283 -24.88 16.36 -21.97
CA LYS A 283 -24.76 15.34 -23.03
C LYS A 283 -23.46 14.54 -22.85
N TYR A 284 -23.58 13.22 -22.69
CA TYR A 284 -22.44 12.36 -22.39
C TYR A 284 -22.40 11.11 -23.27
N GLN A 285 -21.34 10.92 -24.04
CA GLN A 285 -21.10 9.70 -24.83
C GLN A 285 -20.04 8.83 -24.15
N PHE A 286 -20.44 7.65 -23.68
CA PHE A 286 -19.52 6.68 -23.06
C PHE A 286 -19.23 5.54 -24.04
N VAL A 287 -17.95 5.35 -24.38
CA VAL A 287 -17.50 4.39 -25.40
C VAL A 287 -16.61 3.32 -24.76
N HIS A 288 -17.04 2.05 -24.85
CA HIS A 288 -16.37 0.92 -24.20
C HIS A 288 -16.40 -0.36 -25.06
N SER A 289 -15.25 -1.05 -25.19
CA SER A 289 -15.09 -2.20 -26.08
C SER A 289 -15.86 -3.45 -25.60
N SER A 290 -15.84 -3.73 -24.29
CA SER A 290 -16.48 -4.89 -23.67
C SER A 290 -18.00 -4.70 -23.54
N ARG A 291 -18.77 -5.64 -24.11
CA ARG A 291 -20.25 -5.66 -24.01
C ARG A 291 -20.72 -5.75 -22.56
N HIS A 292 -20.13 -6.65 -21.76
CA HIS A 292 -20.48 -6.82 -20.34
C HIS A 292 -20.09 -5.60 -19.49
N GLY A 293 -19.01 -4.91 -19.85
CA GLY A 293 -18.66 -3.64 -19.20
C GLY A 293 -19.69 -2.55 -19.48
N LEU A 294 -20.08 -2.37 -20.75
CA LEU A 294 -21.08 -1.37 -21.15
C LEU A 294 -22.44 -1.63 -20.49
N ASP A 295 -22.92 -2.87 -20.57
CA ASP A 295 -24.14 -3.40 -19.97
C ASP A 295 -24.19 -3.22 -18.44
N LEU A 296 -23.05 -3.41 -17.76
CA LEU A 296 -22.93 -3.15 -16.33
C LEU A 296 -22.88 -1.67 -15.98
N VAL A 297 -22.18 -0.83 -16.76
CA VAL A 297 -22.16 0.63 -16.52
C VAL A 297 -23.55 1.21 -16.66
N GLN A 298 -24.31 0.79 -17.68
CA GLN A 298 -25.72 1.19 -17.84
C GLN A 298 -26.54 0.81 -16.60
N ARG A 299 -26.51 -0.45 -16.15
CA ARG A 299 -27.23 -0.88 -14.93
C ARG A 299 -26.78 -0.23 -13.61
N ILE A 300 -25.55 0.26 -13.54
CA ILE A 300 -25.05 1.04 -12.40
C ILE A 300 -25.49 2.52 -12.53
N ALA A 301 -25.67 3.01 -13.76
CA ALA A 301 -26.17 4.34 -14.09
C ALA A 301 -27.70 4.48 -13.98
N ASP A 302 -28.49 3.40 -14.07
CA ASP A 302 -29.97 3.37 -13.88
C ASP A 302 -30.50 3.98 -12.56
N VAL A 303 -29.61 4.39 -11.64
CA VAL A 303 -29.95 5.08 -10.37
C VAL A 303 -29.82 6.61 -10.46
N ILE A 304 -29.41 7.13 -11.62
CA ILE A 304 -29.31 8.54 -11.95
C ILE A 304 -30.68 9.05 -12.44
N PRO A 305 -31.14 10.24 -12.01
CA PRO A 305 -32.36 10.83 -12.57
C PRO A 305 -32.20 11.14 -14.07
N GLU A 306 -33.12 10.68 -14.91
CA GLU A 306 -33.11 10.92 -16.37
C GLU A 306 -33.11 12.42 -16.72
N GLU A 307 -33.52 13.28 -15.80
CA GLU A 307 -33.54 14.74 -15.93
C GLU A 307 -32.15 15.39 -15.79
N SER A 308 -31.15 14.67 -15.26
CA SER A 308 -29.83 15.23 -14.93
C SER A 308 -28.78 15.13 -16.05
N VAL A 309 -28.89 14.12 -16.92
CA VAL A 309 -27.90 13.80 -17.95
C VAL A 309 -28.53 12.94 -19.06
N ASP A 310 -28.11 13.17 -20.31
CA ASP A 310 -28.38 12.31 -21.47
C ASP A 310 -27.12 11.46 -21.75
N VAL A 311 -27.15 10.16 -21.41
CA VAL A 311 -25.99 9.26 -21.52
C VAL A 311 -26.16 8.25 -22.64
N GLN A 312 -25.34 8.38 -23.68
CA GLN A 312 -25.29 7.46 -24.81
C GLN A 312 -24.21 6.39 -24.61
N PHE A 313 -24.63 5.20 -24.19
CA PHE A 313 -23.78 4.03 -24.00
C PHE A 313 -23.50 3.32 -25.33
N ASN A 314 -22.28 3.50 -25.86
CA ASN A 314 -21.90 3.01 -27.18
C ASN A 314 -20.71 2.03 -27.15
N ARG A 315 -20.67 1.09 -28.10
CA ARG A 315 -19.47 0.25 -28.32
C ARG A 315 -18.46 0.90 -29.27
N ARG A 316 -18.95 1.66 -30.26
CA ARG A 316 -18.18 2.46 -31.22
C ARG A 316 -18.47 3.93 -30.99
N HIS A 317 -17.48 4.80 -31.10
CA HIS A 317 -17.75 6.23 -31.17
C HIS A 317 -18.63 6.53 -32.40
N VAL A 318 -19.70 7.29 -32.18
CA VAL A 318 -20.59 7.79 -33.24
C VAL A 318 -20.30 9.27 -33.39
N HIS A 319 -20.02 9.72 -34.62
CA HIS A 319 -19.81 11.13 -34.94
C HIS A 319 -21.15 11.89 -34.91
N SER A 320 -21.60 12.21 -33.71
CA SER A 320 -22.79 13.00 -33.37
C SER A 320 -22.53 14.51 -33.45
N SER A 321 -21.56 15.00 -32.66
CA SER A 321 -21.12 16.40 -32.66
C SER A 321 -19.62 16.53 -32.37
N THR A 322 -19.11 17.77 -32.27
CA THR A 322 -17.74 18.05 -31.80
C THR A 322 -17.70 18.13 -30.27
N PRO A 323 -17.07 17.18 -29.56
CA PRO A 323 -17.14 17.15 -28.10
C PRO A 323 -16.39 18.31 -27.43
N SER A 324 -16.97 18.89 -26.40
CA SER A 324 -16.36 19.97 -25.60
C SER A 324 -15.20 19.48 -24.74
N LEU A 325 -15.20 18.20 -24.37
CA LEU A 325 -14.17 17.55 -23.57
C LEU A 325 -14.02 16.07 -23.97
N ILE A 326 -12.78 15.66 -24.25
CA ILE A 326 -12.41 14.26 -24.46
C ILE A 326 -11.73 13.70 -23.20
N LEU A 327 -12.27 12.59 -22.67
CA LEU A 327 -11.69 11.81 -21.59
C LEU A 327 -11.18 10.46 -22.12
N SER A 328 -9.95 10.11 -21.76
CA SER A 328 -9.34 8.79 -21.98
C SER A 328 -8.95 8.21 -20.62
N THR A 329 -9.79 7.33 -20.06
CA THR A 329 -9.68 6.85 -18.69
C THR A 329 -9.15 5.42 -18.64
N PHE A 330 -7.88 5.28 -18.23
CA PHE A 330 -7.15 4.02 -18.04
C PHE A 330 -7.03 3.17 -19.32
N HIS A 331 -7.17 3.82 -20.48
CA HIS A 331 -7.37 3.19 -21.79
C HIS A 331 -6.12 3.20 -22.67
N LEU A 332 -5.04 3.90 -22.30
CA LEU A 332 -3.79 3.84 -23.06
C LEU A 332 -3.07 2.52 -22.79
N THR A 333 -3.16 1.98 -21.57
CA THR A 333 -2.50 0.73 -21.16
C THR A 333 -3.17 -0.55 -21.66
N SER A 334 -4.36 -0.45 -22.28
CA SER A 334 -4.97 -1.57 -23.03
C SER A 334 -4.29 -1.85 -24.39
N PHE A 335 -3.44 -0.94 -24.87
CA PHE A 335 -2.71 -1.05 -26.14
C PHE A 335 -1.19 -1.11 -25.85
N PRO A 336 -0.58 -2.29 -25.66
CA PRO A 336 0.81 -2.36 -25.24
C PRO A 336 1.81 -1.97 -26.35
N THR A 337 1.49 -2.12 -27.65
CA THR A 337 2.39 -1.63 -28.71
C THR A 337 2.35 -0.09 -28.83
N LEU A 338 3.42 0.51 -29.36
CA LEU A 338 3.51 1.96 -29.58
C LEU A 338 2.66 2.46 -30.77
N PRO A 339 2.64 1.79 -31.95
CA PRO A 339 1.88 2.26 -33.10
C PRO A 339 0.37 2.33 -32.85
N THR A 340 -0.22 1.34 -32.17
CA THR A 340 -1.67 1.33 -31.85
C THR A 340 -2.04 2.47 -30.91
N ARG A 341 -1.19 2.79 -29.92
CA ARG A 341 -1.33 3.99 -29.07
C ARG A 341 -1.23 5.28 -29.88
N GLN A 342 -0.31 5.38 -30.84
CA GLN A 342 -0.20 6.56 -31.70
C GLN A 342 -1.42 6.74 -32.62
N LEU A 343 -1.95 5.65 -33.20
CA LEU A 343 -3.19 5.67 -34.00
C LEU A 343 -4.39 6.15 -33.17
N TYR A 344 -4.54 5.66 -31.93
CA TYR A 344 -5.58 6.11 -31.02
C TYR A 344 -5.43 7.61 -30.67
N LEU A 345 -4.23 8.06 -30.29
CA LEU A 345 -3.94 9.46 -29.97
C LEU A 345 -4.18 10.40 -31.15
N ARG A 346 -3.86 9.95 -32.38
CA ARG A 346 -4.16 10.68 -33.62
C ARG A 346 -5.67 10.93 -33.76
N GLN A 347 -6.50 9.91 -33.55
CA GLN A 347 -7.95 10.10 -33.64
C GLN A 347 -8.49 11.04 -32.55
N LEU A 348 -7.92 11.04 -31.34
CA LEU A 348 -8.29 12.03 -30.31
C LEU A 348 -7.99 13.47 -30.74
N LEU A 349 -6.93 13.71 -31.54
CA LEU A 349 -6.67 15.01 -32.15
C LEU A 349 -7.68 15.35 -33.25
N GLU A 350 -8.01 14.40 -34.13
CA GLU A 350 -8.95 14.56 -35.24
C GLU A 350 -10.39 14.92 -34.78
N LEU A 351 -10.78 14.52 -33.56
CA LEU A 351 -12.10 14.80 -32.96
C LEU A 351 -12.38 16.27 -32.58
N SER A 352 -11.54 17.23 -33.00
CA SER A 352 -11.74 18.69 -32.90
C SER A 352 -11.96 19.32 -31.49
N SER A 353 -12.11 18.53 -30.43
CA SER A 353 -12.28 19.02 -29.05
C SER A 353 -11.16 19.97 -28.58
N PRO A 354 -11.47 21.03 -27.81
CA PRO A 354 -10.47 21.94 -27.26
C PRO A 354 -9.62 21.29 -26.15
N TYR A 355 -10.11 20.25 -25.46
CA TYR A 355 -9.41 19.62 -24.34
C TYR A 355 -9.36 18.09 -24.45
N ILE A 356 -8.16 17.52 -24.31
CA ILE A 356 -7.92 16.08 -24.27
C ILE A 356 -7.29 15.71 -22.93
N VAL A 357 -8.01 14.93 -22.13
CA VAL A 357 -7.61 14.45 -20.79
C VAL A 357 -7.27 12.97 -20.87
N LEU A 358 -6.00 12.62 -20.62
CA LEU A 358 -5.51 11.24 -20.56
C LEU A 358 -5.16 10.89 -19.12
N ILE A 359 -5.73 9.82 -18.56
CA ILE A 359 -5.52 9.40 -17.16
C ILE A 359 -5.16 7.92 -17.13
N GLU A 360 -4.14 7.58 -16.35
CA GLU A 360 -3.61 6.22 -16.22
C GLU A 360 -3.23 5.87 -14.79
N ARG A 361 -3.00 4.57 -14.54
CA ARG A 361 -2.47 4.08 -13.25
C ARG A 361 -0.99 4.45 -13.14
N SER A 362 -0.52 4.82 -11.95
CA SER A 362 0.89 5.20 -11.69
C SER A 362 1.84 3.98 -11.63
N THR A 363 1.68 3.02 -12.54
CA THR A 363 2.66 1.95 -12.79
C THR A 363 3.74 2.44 -13.77
N PRO A 364 4.88 1.74 -13.91
CA PRO A 364 5.85 2.04 -14.96
C PRO A 364 5.24 2.05 -16.36
N GLN A 365 4.31 1.13 -16.65
CA GLN A 365 3.62 1.02 -17.94
C GLN A 365 2.67 2.20 -18.19
N GLY A 366 1.86 2.59 -17.21
CA GLY A 366 0.98 3.76 -17.32
C GLY A 366 1.76 5.07 -17.44
N TRP A 367 2.90 5.18 -16.76
CA TRP A 367 3.83 6.30 -16.92
C TRP A 367 4.49 6.34 -18.30
N ALA A 368 4.96 5.20 -18.81
CA ALA A 368 5.47 5.10 -20.18
C ALA A 368 4.41 5.52 -21.20
N ALA A 369 3.17 5.04 -21.05
CA ALA A 369 2.06 5.42 -21.91
C ALA A 369 1.76 6.94 -21.87
N ILE A 370 1.65 7.55 -20.69
CA ILE A 370 1.40 9.00 -20.54
C ILE A 370 2.56 9.86 -21.05
N SER A 371 3.81 9.46 -20.80
CA SER A 371 5.00 10.22 -21.24
C SER A 371 5.26 10.11 -22.74
N GLN A 372 5.00 8.94 -23.34
CA GLN A 372 5.01 8.75 -24.80
C GLN A 372 3.86 9.50 -25.46
N ALA A 373 2.64 9.44 -24.90
CA ALA A 373 1.49 10.22 -25.38
C ALA A 373 1.75 11.74 -25.34
N ARG A 374 2.32 12.25 -24.23
CA ARG A 374 2.72 13.65 -24.11
C ARG A 374 3.74 14.05 -25.18
N SER A 375 4.70 13.18 -25.46
CA SER A 375 5.73 13.44 -26.47
C SER A 375 5.14 13.46 -27.88
N TYR A 376 4.31 12.47 -28.22
CA TYR A 376 3.62 12.37 -29.51
C TYR A 376 2.69 13.56 -29.78
N LEU A 377 1.81 13.90 -28.82
CA LEU A 377 0.85 14.99 -29.02
C LEU A 377 1.55 16.35 -29.21
N LEU A 378 2.59 16.64 -28.43
CA LEU A 378 3.33 17.90 -28.54
C LEU A 378 4.24 17.95 -29.79
N GLU A 379 4.68 16.80 -30.31
CA GLU A 379 5.33 16.70 -31.63
C GLU A 379 4.37 17.02 -32.79
N LYS A 380 3.05 16.87 -32.60
CA LYS A 380 2.03 17.27 -33.59
C LYS A 380 1.51 18.70 -33.41
N SER A 381 2.09 19.47 -32.47
CA SER A 381 1.85 20.91 -32.35
C SER A 381 2.50 21.64 -33.53
N THR A 382 1.73 22.44 -34.27
CA THR A 382 2.27 23.35 -35.30
C THR A 382 1.98 24.81 -34.95
N SER A 383 2.49 25.76 -35.73
CA SER A 383 2.12 27.18 -35.59
C SER A 383 0.67 27.47 -35.96
N GLU A 384 0.06 26.63 -36.81
CA GLU A 384 -1.35 26.74 -37.22
C GLU A 384 -2.29 26.01 -36.25
N ASN A 385 -1.83 24.90 -35.70
CA ASN A 385 -2.55 24.07 -34.74
C ASN A 385 -1.69 23.86 -33.48
N PRO A 386 -1.51 24.90 -32.64
CA PRO A 386 -0.72 24.81 -31.42
C PRO A 386 -1.41 23.93 -30.37
N LEU A 387 -0.61 23.16 -29.63
CA LEU A 387 -1.04 22.26 -28.56
C LEU A 387 -0.18 22.51 -27.31
N HIS A 388 -0.80 22.66 -26.14
CA HIS A 388 -0.07 22.89 -24.88
C HIS A 388 -0.59 22.06 -23.70
N VAL A 389 0.29 21.80 -22.73
CA VAL A 389 0.00 21.09 -21.49
C VAL A 389 -0.63 22.04 -20.48
N VAL A 390 -1.93 21.87 -20.22
CA VAL A 390 -2.65 22.56 -19.14
C VAL A 390 -2.24 21.97 -17.79
N ALA A 391 -2.12 20.64 -17.71
CA ALA A 391 -1.73 19.92 -16.50
C ALA A 391 -1.09 18.55 -16.87
N PRO A 392 -0.26 17.95 -16.02
CA PRO A 392 0.25 18.48 -14.75
C PRO A 392 1.43 19.47 -14.91
N CYS A 393 2.14 19.42 -16.03
CA CYS A 393 3.43 20.11 -16.21
C CYS A 393 3.29 21.64 -16.39
N PRO A 394 4.27 22.44 -15.94
CA PRO A 394 4.34 23.88 -16.19
C PRO A 394 5.08 24.25 -17.49
N HIS A 395 5.30 23.28 -18.39
CA HIS A 395 6.02 23.47 -19.65
C HIS A 395 5.61 22.43 -20.70
N ASP A 396 5.96 22.73 -21.96
CA ASP A 396 5.62 21.92 -23.14
C ASP A 396 6.85 21.20 -23.74
N GLY A 397 8.08 21.57 -23.37
CA GLY A 397 9.29 20.81 -23.71
C GLY A 397 9.27 19.36 -23.20
N LYS A 398 10.19 18.49 -23.66
CA LYS A 398 10.29 17.07 -23.24
C LYS A 398 10.33 16.92 -21.71
N CYS A 399 9.71 15.86 -21.18
CA CYS A 399 9.59 15.68 -19.73
C CYS A 399 10.91 15.18 -19.11
N PRO A 400 11.50 15.86 -18.09
CA PRO A 400 12.80 15.52 -17.51
C PRO A 400 12.83 14.25 -16.64
N LEU A 401 11.73 13.49 -16.57
CA LEU A 401 11.66 12.18 -15.91
C LEU A 401 11.72 11.01 -16.89
N VAL A 402 11.63 11.27 -18.20
CA VAL A 402 11.86 10.25 -19.25
C VAL A 402 13.33 9.83 -19.21
N GLY A 403 13.60 8.52 -19.32
CA GLY A 403 14.94 7.96 -19.12
C GLY A 403 15.38 7.84 -17.65
N THR A 404 14.50 8.12 -16.68
CA THR A 404 14.77 7.91 -15.25
C THR A 404 13.89 6.77 -14.69
N LYS A 405 14.31 6.17 -13.57
CA LYS A 405 13.50 5.20 -12.82
C LYS A 405 12.33 5.83 -12.03
N ASP A 406 12.18 7.15 -12.04
CA ASP A 406 11.13 7.85 -11.28
C ASP A 406 9.87 8.05 -12.15
N VAL A 407 8.72 7.59 -11.63
CA VAL A 407 7.39 7.79 -12.24
C VAL A 407 6.82 9.16 -11.86
N CYS A 408 6.32 9.91 -12.84
CA CYS A 408 5.56 11.16 -12.60
C CYS A 408 4.12 10.86 -12.16
N GLY A 409 4.00 10.23 -11.00
CA GLY A 409 2.73 9.87 -10.38
C GLY A 409 2.18 10.94 -9.45
N TYR A 410 0.96 10.70 -8.99
CA TYR A 410 0.24 11.38 -7.92
C TYR A 410 -0.53 10.31 -7.14
N SER A 411 -0.79 10.54 -5.85
CA SER A 411 -1.67 9.68 -5.08
C SER A 411 -3.02 10.34 -4.81
N GLN A 412 -4.08 9.54 -4.75
CA GLN A 412 -5.40 9.94 -4.29
C GLN A 412 -5.89 9.06 -3.15
N ARG A 413 -6.46 9.67 -2.10
CA ARG A 413 -6.96 9.02 -0.89
C ARG A 413 -8.48 8.86 -0.94
N LEU A 414 -8.96 7.63 -0.87
CA LEU A 414 -10.37 7.27 -0.99
C LEU A 414 -10.90 6.74 0.34
N GLN A 415 -12.10 7.17 0.75
CA GLN A 415 -12.87 6.48 1.80
C GLN A 415 -13.40 5.14 1.27
N ARG A 416 -13.13 4.04 1.97
CA ARG A 416 -13.62 2.71 1.58
C ARG A 416 -15.05 2.47 2.11
N PRO A 417 -16.08 2.42 1.24
CA PRO A 417 -17.44 2.08 1.67
C PRO A 417 -17.54 0.61 2.12
N SER A 418 -18.70 0.25 2.68
CA SER A 418 -18.99 -1.09 3.20
C SER A 418 -18.74 -2.19 2.16
N PHE A 419 -19.23 -2.05 0.91
CA PHE A 419 -19.02 -3.02 -0.16
C PHE A 419 -17.54 -3.16 -0.54
N LEU A 420 -16.79 -2.05 -0.66
CA LEU A 420 -15.37 -2.07 -1.01
C LEU A 420 -14.55 -2.79 0.07
N ARG A 421 -14.91 -2.58 1.35
CA ARG A 421 -14.32 -3.29 2.50
C ARG A 421 -14.68 -4.77 2.52
N LYS A 422 -15.93 -5.14 2.19
CA LYS A 422 -16.39 -6.53 2.01
C LYS A 422 -15.56 -7.20 0.90
N THR A 423 -15.59 -6.72 -0.35
CA THR A 423 -14.87 -7.33 -1.48
C THR A 423 -13.37 -7.52 -1.21
N LYS A 424 -12.69 -6.47 -0.70
CA LYS A 424 -11.26 -6.52 -0.39
C LYS A 424 -10.91 -7.26 0.91
N HIS A 425 -11.87 -7.57 1.78
CA HIS A 425 -11.66 -8.00 3.17
C HIS A 425 -10.74 -7.04 3.96
N SER A 426 -11.02 -5.74 3.92
CA SER A 426 -10.19 -4.74 4.63
C SER A 426 -10.87 -4.07 5.82
N THR A 427 -10.19 -4.12 6.96
CA THR A 427 -10.58 -3.42 8.18
C THR A 427 -10.34 -1.92 8.10
N ARG A 428 -9.34 -1.45 7.34
CA ARG A 428 -9.06 -0.01 7.13
C ARG A 428 -10.20 0.66 6.35
N GLY A 429 -10.71 1.77 6.87
CA GLY A 429 -11.78 2.57 6.26
C GLY A 429 -11.37 3.45 5.08
N GLU A 430 -10.13 3.31 4.59
CA GLU A 430 -9.56 4.15 3.53
C GLU A 430 -8.51 3.39 2.71
N GLU A 431 -8.20 3.90 1.51
CA GLU A 431 -7.04 3.50 0.71
C GLU A 431 -6.42 4.66 -0.05
N GLU A 432 -5.20 4.45 -0.52
CA GLU A 432 -4.46 5.38 -1.38
C GLU A 432 -4.17 4.70 -2.72
N LYS A 433 -4.34 5.46 -3.82
CA LYS A 433 -4.24 4.97 -5.21
C LYS A 433 -3.36 5.88 -6.04
N GLY A 434 -2.35 5.31 -6.68
CA GLY A 434 -1.43 6.03 -7.56
C GLY A 434 -1.96 6.16 -8.98
N TYR A 435 -2.00 7.39 -9.50
CA TYR A 435 -2.40 7.72 -10.87
C TYR A 435 -1.42 8.70 -11.52
N CYS A 436 -1.30 8.66 -12.85
CA CYS A 436 -0.60 9.65 -13.65
C CYS A 436 -1.54 10.17 -14.74
N TYR A 437 -1.31 11.37 -15.26
CA TYR A 437 -2.22 11.98 -16.23
C TYR A 437 -1.52 13.05 -17.08
N LEU A 438 -2.20 13.43 -18.16
CA LEU A 438 -1.88 14.53 -19.05
C LEU A 438 -3.18 15.24 -19.42
N VAL A 439 -3.17 16.57 -19.50
CA VAL A 439 -4.22 17.34 -20.17
C VAL A 439 -3.57 18.25 -21.19
N ILE A 440 -3.94 18.03 -22.46
CA ILE A 440 -3.60 18.91 -23.58
C ILE A 440 -4.80 19.80 -23.88
N ALA A 441 -4.53 21.09 -24.13
CA ALA A 441 -5.46 22.00 -24.78
C ALA A 441 -4.99 22.33 -26.20
N LYS A 442 -5.94 22.61 -27.08
CA LYS A 442 -5.69 23.23 -28.39
C LYS A 442 -5.64 24.76 -28.23
N GLY A 443 -4.78 25.41 -29.00
CA GLY A 443 -4.43 26.82 -28.81
C GLY A 443 -3.07 27.01 -28.14
N GLU A 444 -2.51 28.22 -28.23
CA GLU A 444 -1.22 28.56 -27.63
C GLU A 444 -1.26 28.49 -26.09
N ARG A 445 -0.09 28.27 -25.47
CA ARG A 445 0.03 28.37 -24.01
C ARG A 445 -0.20 29.82 -23.58
N PRO A 446 -1.09 30.10 -22.61
CA PRO A 446 -1.25 31.45 -22.06
C PRO A 446 0.09 32.05 -21.63
N SER A 447 0.43 33.20 -22.21
CA SER A 447 1.69 33.89 -21.94
C SER A 447 1.61 34.67 -20.62
N VAL A 448 2.67 34.60 -19.83
CA VAL A 448 2.83 35.43 -18.64
C VAL A 448 3.29 36.81 -19.11
N GLY A 449 2.34 37.73 -19.31
CA GLY A 449 2.62 39.13 -19.63
C GLY A 449 3.31 39.88 -18.48
N THR A 450 3.46 41.20 -18.60
CA THR A 450 3.97 42.04 -17.50
C THR A 450 3.00 42.02 -16.32
N VAL A 451 3.26 41.11 -15.37
CA VAL A 451 2.50 40.96 -14.13
C VAL A 451 2.63 42.23 -13.30
N ASP A 452 1.51 42.84 -12.94
CA ASP A 452 1.48 43.92 -11.96
C ASP A 452 2.04 43.42 -10.61
N GLU A 453 3.14 44.02 -10.16
CA GLU A 453 3.78 43.65 -8.89
C GLU A 453 2.83 43.87 -7.69
N ASN A 454 1.83 44.75 -7.79
CA ASN A 454 0.81 44.92 -6.75
C ASN A 454 -0.10 43.68 -6.66
N MET A 455 -0.65 43.22 -7.79
CA MET A 455 -1.39 41.93 -7.85
C MET A 455 -0.54 40.76 -7.37
N LYS A 456 0.73 40.71 -7.80
CA LYS A 456 1.67 39.66 -7.42
C LYS A 456 1.96 39.65 -5.92
N VAL A 457 2.18 40.81 -5.30
CA VAL A 457 2.34 40.94 -3.83
C VAL A 457 1.06 40.53 -3.09
N ALA A 458 -0.12 40.98 -3.54
CA ALA A 458 -1.40 40.60 -2.95
C ALA A 458 -1.65 39.08 -3.01
N GLY A 459 -1.45 38.46 -4.17
CA GLY A 459 -1.57 37.00 -4.35
C GLY A 459 -0.52 36.19 -3.60
N ARG A 460 0.60 36.82 -3.22
CA ARG A 460 1.71 36.23 -2.46
C ARG A 460 1.57 36.44 -0.94
N MET A 461 0.61 37.21 -0.45
CA MET A 461 0.44 37.51 0.98
C MET A 461 -0.91 37.02 1.56
N GLY A 462 -0.87 35.98 2.39
CA GLY A 462 -1.99 35.57 3.26
C GLY A 462 -1.88 36.15 4.66
N LYS A 463 -2.75 35.73 5.60
CA LYS A 463 -2.73 36.21 7.00
C LYS A 463 -1.34 36.09 7.64
N VAL A 464 -0.61 35.01 7.37
CA VAL A 464 0.73 34.75 7.93
C VAL A 464 1.74 35.81 7.51
N GLY A 465 1.63 36.32 6.28
CA GLY A 465 2.44 37.40 5.71
C GLY A 465 2.02 38.78 6.25
N ARG A 466 0.70 39.05 6.35
CA ARG A 466 0.17 40.27 6.98
C ARG A 466 0.68 40.43 8.42
N GLU A 467 0.50 39.40 9.25
CA GLU A 467 1.06 39.25 10.61
C GLU A 467 2.61 39.41 10.68
N ALA A 468 3.32 39.36 9.56
CA ALA A 468 4.78 39.49 9.49
C ALA A 468 5.20 40.90 9.07
N ALA A 469 4.53 41.47 8.07
CA ALA A 469 4.74 42.83 7.60
C ALA A 469 4.37 43.84 8.70
N GLU A 470 3.21 43.65 9.34
CA GLU A 470 2.77 44.40 10.52
C GLU A 470 3.81 44.40 11.64
N LYS A 471 4.31 43.21 12.04
CA LYS A 471 5.33 43.09 13.10
C LYS A 471 6.71 43.61 12.69
N ALA A 472 7.01 43.65 11.40
CA ALA A 472 8.21 44.32 10.89
C ALA A 472 8.05 45.86 10.92
N LEU A 473 6.87 46.38 10.60
CA LEU A 473 6.54 47.81 10.64
C LEU A 473 6.53 48.37 12.06
N ILE A 474 5.90 47.66 13.02
CA ILE A 474 5.94 48.02 14.44
C ILE A 474 7.40 48.07 14.95
N LYS A 475 8.25 47.14 14.48
CA LYS A 475 9.68 47.12 14.81
C LYS A 475 10.48 48.25 14.15
N SER A 476 10.20 48.62 12.89
CA SER A 476 10.91 49.72 12.22
C SER A 476 10.48 51.09 12.72
N GLN A 477 9.26 51.23 13.25
CA GLN A 477 8.76 52.43 13.94
C GLN A 477 9.29 52.59 15.38
N GLY A 478 10.21 51.73 15.84
CA GLY A 478 10.95 51.93 17.09
C GLY A 478 10.13 51.81 18.39
N ARG A 479 8.90 51.28 18.34
CA ARG A 479 8.02 51.14 19.52
C ARG A 479 8.43 49.98 20.44
N SER A 480 9.60 50.10 21.06
CA SER A 480 10.13 49.17 22.08
C SER A 480 10.89 49.93 23.16
N ILE A 481 10.40 49.89 24.39
CA ILE A 481 11.05 50.47 25.58
C ILE A 481 11.94 49.38 26.22
N ILE A 482 13.09 49.79 26.74
CA ILE A 482 13.99 48.93 27.53
C ILE A 482 13.73 49.23 29.01
N GLN A 483 13.61 48.20 29.83
CA GLN A 483 13.46 48.33 31.28
C GLN A 483 14.32 47.27 31.98
N GLU A 484 15.05 47.67 33.03
CA GLU A 484 15.81 46.75 33.87
C GLU A 484 14.90 46.06 34.90
N VAL A 485 15.28 44.86 35.33
CA VAL A 485 14.61 44.08 36.37
C VAL A 485 15.66 43.68 37.41
N GLU A 486 15.39 43.94 38.68
CA GLU A 486 16.34 43.64 39.76
C GLU A 486 16.49 42.12 39.98
N GLY A 487 17.67 41.61 39.66
CA GLY A 487 18.10 40.23 39.86
C GLY A 487 19.59 40.09 39.54
N HIS A 488 20.31 39.23 40.25
CA HIS A 488 21.74 39.07 40.01
C HIS A 488 22.03 38.39 38.65
N GLU A 489 23.05 38.92 37.96
CA GLU A 489 23.41 38.70 36.55
C GLU A 489 22.46 39.37 35.53
N ALA A 490 22.99 40.37 34.82
CA ALA A 490 22.22 41.26 33.95
C ALA A 490 21.78 40.58 32.65
N VAL A 491 20.50 40.21 32.56
CA VAL A 491 19.85 39.69 31.35
C VAL A 491 18.81 40.72 30.87
N MET A 492 19.08 41.39 29.75
CA MET A 492 18.08 42.25 29.11
C MET A 492 17.03 41.41 28.36
N GLU A 493 15.78 41.44 28.81
CA GLU A 493 14.64 40.84 28.11
C GLU A 493 13.82 41.90 27.34
N VAL A 494 13.37 41.55 26.14
CA VAL A 494 12.60 42.46 25.27
C VAL A 494 11.10 42.24 25.50
N VAL A 495 10.52 43.06 26.38
CA VAL A 495 9.08 43.07 26.63
C VAL A 495 8.34 43.67 25.44
N HIS A 496 7.34 42.95 24.91
CA HIS A 496 6.42 43.49 23.91
C HIS A 496 5.26 44.21 24.59
N LEU A 497 5.12 45.51 24.35
CA LEU A 497 3.92 46.27 24.73
C LEU A 497 2.67 45.64 24.11
N HIS A 498 1.65 45.42 24.93
CA HIS A 498 0.41 44.76 24.51
C HIS A 498 -0.83 45.48 25.02
N GLU A 499 -1.03 46.69 24.51
CA GLU A 499 -2.32 47.40 24.51
C GLU A 499 -2.42 48.17 23.19
N MET A 500 -3.58 48.08 22.54
CA MET A 500 -3.88 48.75 21.27
C MET A 500 -5.00 49.75 21.50
N GLU A 501 -4.79 51.02 21.15
CA GLU A 501 -5.86 52.02 21.20
C GLU A 501 -6.95 51.72 20.16
N PRO A 502 -8.25 51.83 20.50
CA PRO A 502 -9.34 51.67 19.55
C PRO A 502 -9.26 52.68 18.40
N GLY A 503 -9.38 52.22 17.15
CA GLY A 503 -9.42 53.07 15.95
C GLY A 503 -8.15 53.06 15.10
N MET A 504 -7.03 52.46 15.56
CA MET A 504 -5.82 52.26 14.76
C MET A 504 -6.03 51.39 13.49
N GLU A 505 -7.13 50.64 13.42
CA GLU A 505 -7.50 49.75 12.30
C GLU A 505 -7.46 50.47 10.94
N LYS A 506 -7.93 51.73 10.87
CA LYS A 506 -7.94 52.55 9.65
C LYS A 506 -6.55 52.98 9.15
N TYR A 507 -5.51 52.86 9.97
CA TYR A 507 -4.12 53.11 9.53
C TYR A 507 -3.45 51.89 8.89
N PHE A 508 -4.04 50.69 9.00
CA PHE A 508 -3.44 49.46 8.45
C PHE A 508 -3.96 49.05 7.06
N GLU A 509 -4.99 49.70 6.54
CA GLU A 509 -5.49 49.48 5.18
C GLU A 509 -4.44 49.78 4.09
N GLY A 510 -3.42 50.61 4.41
CA GLY A 510 -2.33 50.96 3.49
C GLY A 510 -1.19 49.92 3.35
N VAL A 511 -1.24 48.76 4.01
CA VAL A 511 -0.16 47.75 3.96
C VAL A 511 -0.26 46.82 2.74
N LEU A 512 -1.42 46.77 2.08
CA LEU A 512 -1.65 46.01 0.85
C LEU A 512 -2.41 46.87 -0.17
N PRO A 513 -2.11 46.76 -1.47
CA PRO A 513 -2.94 47.39 -2.51
C PRO A 513 -4.35 46.78 -2.51
N SER A 514 -5.36 47.64 -2.64
CA SER A 514 -6.78 47.26 -2.71
C SER A 514 -7.15 46.69 -4.09
N VAL A 515 -6.70 45.47 -4.36
CA VAL A 515 -6.93 44.75 -5.62
C VAL A 515 -8.30 44.06 -5.61
N ASN A 516 -9.07 44.19 -6.70
CA ASN A 516 -10.29 43.41 -6.94
C ASN A 516 -9.99 41.90 -6.90
N SER A 517 -10.78 41.13 -6.13
CA SER A 517 -10.64 39.67 -5.97
C SER A 517 -10.57 38.92 -7.29
N ASP A 518 -11.41 39.32 -8.25
CA ASP A 518 -11.69 38.50 -9.43
C ASP A 518 -10.59 38.71 -10.48
N GLY A 519 -10.14 39.96 -10.63
CA GLY A 519 -8.95 40.30 -11.41
C GLY A 519 -7.67 39.73 -10.80
N LEU A 520 -7.59 39.61 -9.46
CA LEU A 520 -6.47 38.94 -8.78
C LEU A 520 -6.47 37.42 -9.04
N GLU A 521 -7.62 36.75 -8.95
CA GLU A 521 -7.68 35.30 -9.22
C GLU A 521 -7.30 35.00 -10.68
N GLU A 522 -7.80 35.79 -11.63
CA GLU A 522 -7.51 35.62 -13.06
C GLU A 522 -6.05 35.92 -13.41
N SER A 523 -5.44 36.94 -12.81
CA SER A 523 -4.00 37.19 -12.90
C SER A 523 -3.18 35.98 -12.40
N LEU A 524 -3.60 35.39 -11.27
CA LEU A 524 -2.95 34.22 -10.69
C LEU A 524 -3.15 32.93 -11.52
N ARG A 525 -4.28 32.75 -12.22
CA ARG A 525 -4.47 31.62 -13.16
C ARG A 525 -3.46 31.69 -14.30
N LYS A 526 -3.27 32.87 -14.90
CA LYS A 526 -2.26 33.11 -15.94
C LYS A 526 -0.84 32.89 -15.42
N GLU A 527 -0.52 33.37 -14.22
CA GLU A 527 0.76 33.09 -13.55
C GLU A 527 0.99 31.57 -13.34
N ALA A 528 -0.06 30.82 -12.98
CA ALA A 528 0.01 29.40 -12.62
C ALA A 528 0.46 28.45 -13.73
N TYR A 529 0.33 28.86 -15.00
CA TYR A 529 0.91 28.12 -16.14
C TYR A 529 2.44 28.00 -16.07
N SER A 530 3.10 28.86 -15.27
CA SER A 530 4.55 28.93 -15.05
C SER A 530 5.00 28.51 -13.64
N TRP A 531 4.12 28.02 -12.77
CA TRP A 531 4.52 27.68 -11.40
C TRP A 531 5.21 26.31 -11.31
N PRO A 532 6.37 26.20 -10.63
CA PRO A 532 7.03 24.92 -10.36
C PRO A 532 6.07 23.88 -9.75
N ARG A 533 6.03 22.69 -10.35
CA ARG A 533 5.13 21.59 -10.00
C ARG A 533 5.88 20.55 -9.18
N MET A 534 5.43 20.23 -7.97
CA MET A 534 6.09 19.18 -7.18
C MET A 534 5.97 17.80 -7.81
N VAL A 535 7.12 17.14 -8.01
CA VAL A 535 7.21 15.76 -8.51
C VAL A 535 7.41 14.71 -7.40
N ALA A 536 7.64 15.15 -6.16
CA ALA A 536 7.67 14.29 -4.98
C ALA A 536 7.05 14.98 -3.74
N PRO A 537 6.71 14.23 -2.67
CA PRO A 537 6.29 14.79 -1.40
C PRO A 537 7.34 15.76 -0.79
N PRO A 538 6.94 16.95 -0.31
CA PRO A 538 7.88 17.96 0.20
C PRO A 538 8.53 17.58 1.54
N MET A 539 9.86 17.75 1.63
CA MET A 539 10.68 17.40 2.79
C MET A 539 10.65 18.51 3.86
N LYS A 540 9.87 18.29 4.92
CA LYS A 540 9.56 19.32 5.94
C LYS A 540 10.45 19.18 7.18
N ARG A 541 11.49 20.01 7.30
CA ARG A 541 12.42 20.07 8.45
C ARG A 541 12.10 21.26 9.39
N LYS A 542 12.85 21.37 10.50
CA LYS A 542 12.78 22.53 11.41
C LYS A 542 13.41 23.75 10.71
N GLY A 543 12.66 24.85 10.60
CA GLY A 543 13.13 26.09 9.99
C GLY A 543 13.23 26.12 8.45
N HIS A 544 13.19 24.98 7.76
CA HIS A 544 13.21 24.92 6.29
C HIS A 544 12.35 23.79 5.70
N VAL A 545 11.91 23.95 4.46
CA VAL A 545 11.28 22.92 3.63
C VAL A 545 12.04 22.84 2.30
N THR A 546 12.32 21.62 1.84
CA THR A 546 12.98 21.36 0.56
C THR A 546 12.05 20.55 -0.34
N MET A 547 11.94 20.94 -1.60
CA MET A 547 10.89 20.51 -2.52
C MET A 547 11.54 20.21 -3.88
N ASP A 548 11.26 19.04 -4.45
CA ASP A 548 11.73 18.69 -5.79
C ASP A 548 10.61 18.95 -6.79
N THR A 549 10.85 19.85 -7.74
CA THR A 549 9.84 20.41 -8.63
C THR A 549 10.27 20.35 -10.09
N CYS A 550 9.36 19.92 -10.96
CA CYS A 550 9.43 20.18 -12.39
C CYS A 550 9.16 21.68 -12.63
N CYS A 551 10.07 22.36 -13.34
CA CYS A 551 10.05 23.81 -13.53
C CYS A 551 9.79 24.19 -15.00
N PRO A 552 9.43 25.46 -15.30
CA PRO A 552 9.11 25.90 -16.67
C PRO A 552 10.25 25.78 -17.68
N ASP A 553 11.49 25.79 -17.19
CA ASP A 553 12.71 25.56 -17.97
C ASP A 553 12.90 24.11 -18.43
N GLY A 554 11.94 23.22 -18.11
CA GLY A 554 12.00 21.80 -18.44
C GLY A 554 12.89 20.97 -17.52
N ASN A 555 13.46 21.54 -16.44
CA ASN A 555 14.31 20.81 -15.50
C ASN A 555 13.55 20.32 -14.26
N ILE A 556 14.04 19.25 -13.64
CA ILE A 556 13.77 19.00 -12.21
C ILE A 556 14.76 19.84 -11.40
N GLN A 557 14.24 20.76 -10.60
CA GLN A 557 15.01 21.59 -9.68
C GLN A 557 14.65 21.25 -8.23
N ARG A 558 15.66 21.33 -7.34
CA ARG A 558 15.46 21.27 -5.89
C ARG A 558 15.41 22.68 -5.32
N LEU A 559 14.24 23.09 -4.87
CA LEU A 559 13.96 24.39 -4.27
C LEU A 559 13.94 24.28 -2.74
N THR A 560 14.35 25.34 -2.03
CA THR A 560 14.37 25.36 -0.55
C THR A 560 13.86 26.67 0.01
N TYR A 561 12.90 26.57 0.93
CA TYR A 561 12.17 27.66 1.55
C TYR A 561 12.46 27.70 3.05
N THR A 562 13.04 28.80 3.53
CA THR A 562 13.48 28.97 4.92
C THR A 562 12.56 29.97 5.64
N LYS A 563 12.28 29.71 6.92
CA LYS A 563 11.50 30.62 7.79
C LYS A 563 12.13 32.02 7.88
N SER A 564 13.45 32.11 7.72
CA SER A 564 14.25 33.33 7.72
C SER A 564 14.31 34.05 6.36
N HIS A 565 13.71 33.51 5.29
CA HIS A 565 13.54 34.22 4.02
C HIS A 565 12.17 34.91 3.95
N SER A 566 11.10 34.13 4.09
CA SER A 566 9.74 34.65 4.19
C SER A 566 8.90 33.70 5.05
N LYS A 567 8.22 34.27 6.04
CA LYS A 567 7.31 33.54 6.94
C LYS A 567 6.14 32.94 6.16
N GLN A 568 5.64 33.63 5.13
CA GLN A 568 4.54 33.16 4.28
C GLN A 568 4.98 32.02 3.37
N SER A 569 6.07 32.17 2.59
CA SER A 569 6.48 31.09 1.67
C SER A 569 6.95 29.84 2.41
N TYR A 570 7.57 29.99 3.59
CA TYR A 570 7.85 28.85 4.48
C TYR A 570 6.58 28.19 5.01
N HIS A 571 5.58 28.97 5.45
CA HIS A 571 4.30 28.42 5.90
C HIS A 571 3.59 27.66 4.78
N ASP A 572 3.58 28.20 3.58
CA ASP A 572 2.90 27.60 2.43
C ASP A 572 3.61 26.32 2.00
N ALA A 573 4.95 26.33 1.91
CA ALA A 573 5.75 25.13 1.66
C ALA A 573 5.53 24.03 2.73
N ARG A 574 5.28 24.40 3.99
CA ARG A 574 4.90 23.44 5.05
C ARG A 574 3.51 22.85 4.82
N LYS A 575 2.59 23.60 4.18
CA LYS A 575 1.19 23.21 3.95
C LYS A 575 0.96 22.50 2.61
N SER A 576 1.85 22.65 1.64
CA SER A 576 1.72 21.98 0.33
C SER A 576 1.88 20.44 0.40
N SER A 577 1.30 19.77 -0.59
CA SER A 577 1.26 18.32 -0.80
C SER A 577 1.85 17.91 -2.15
N TRP A 578 2.11 16.61 -2.35
CA TRP A 578 2.66 16.09 -3.61
C TRP A 578 1.76 16.47 -4.80
N GLY A 579 2.34 17.13 -5.80
CA GLY A 579 1.61 17.61 -6.98
C GLY A 579 0.90 18.95 -6.83
N ASP A 580 1.06 19.68 -5.73
CA ASP A 580 0.72 21.11 -5.74
C ASP A 580 1.64 21.86 -6.72
N LEU A 581 1.09 22.88 -7.39
CA LEU A 581 1.90 23.97 -7.95
C LEU A 581 2.40 24.83 -6.79
N PHE A 582 3.67 25.22 -6.82
CA PHE A 582 4.26 26.03 -5.77
C PHE A 582 4.73 27.38 -6.30
N PRO A 583 4.06 28.50 -5.93
CA PRO A 583 4.23 29.77 -6.61
C PRO A 583 5.46 30.57 -6.13
N HIS A 584 5.96 30.32 -4.91
CA HIS A 584 6.94 31.20 -4.26
C HIS A 584 8.39 30.94 -4.73
N THR A 585 9.20 32.00 -4.80
CA THR A 585 10.63 31.93 -5.17
C THR A 585 11.53 31.50 -3.98
N SER A 586 12.56 30.70 -4.25
CA SER A 586 13.52 30.26 -3.23
C SER A 586 14.69 31.23 -3.06
N LYS A 587 15.23 31.36 -1.84
CA LYS A 587 16.38 32.26 -1.57
C LYS A 587 17.71 31.75 -2.15
N GLY A 588 17.86 30.43 -2.23
CA GLY A 588 19.05 29.79 -2.79
C GLY A 588 18.95 29.62 -4.30
N LYS A 589 20.10 29.57 -4.98
CA LYS A 589 20.19 29.11 -6.37
C LYS A 589 19.54 27.72 -6.49
N PRO A 590 18.62 27.49 -7.45
CA PRO A 590 18.05 26.16 -7.66
C PRO A 590 19.12 25.12 -7.99
N VAL A 591 18.98 23.91 -7.44
CA VAL A 591 19.89 22.79 -7.75
C VAL A 591 19.21 21.87 -8.75
N ILE A 592 19.68 21.88 -10.00
CA ILE A 592 19.19 20.99 -11.06
C ILE A 592 19.51 19.53 -10.70
N ARG A 593 18.57 18.61 -10.94
CA ARG A 593 18.63 17.20 -10.56
C ARG A 593 18.84 16.31 -11.79
N THR A 594 20.09 15.90 -12.03
CA THR A 594 20.46 15.05 -13.19
C THR A 594 20.30 13.55 -12.94
N ARG A 595 20.29 13.08 -11.68
CA ARG A 595 20.15 11.66 -11.31
C ARG A 595 18.82 11.36 -10.61
N GLY A 596 17.72 11.80 -11.24
CA GLY A 596 16.34 11.57 -10.80
C GLY A 596 15.90 12.36 -9.56
N VAL A 597 14.68 12.11 -9.14
CA VAL A 597 14.06 12.68 -7.93
C VAL A 597 14.55 11.90 -6.71
N ARG A 598 14.52 10.57 -6.73
CA ARG A 598 14.84 9.69 -5.58
C ARG A 598 16.34 9.36 -5.41
N ARG A 599 17.17 10.39 -5.19
CA ARG A 599 18.47 10.20 -4.50
C ARG A 599 18.68 11.24 -3.39
N LEU A 600 18.55 10.79 -2.14
CA LEU A 600 19.02 11.45 -0.90
C LEU A 600 19.54 10.45 0.14
N ALA A 601 20.04 9.29 -0.30
CA ALA A 601 21.03 8.56 0.48
C ALA A 601 22.33 9.38 0.55
N LYS A 602 23.18 9.13 1.56
CA LYS A 602 24.55 9.67 1.58
C LYS A 602 25.34 9.07 0.42
N SER A 603 26.31 9.82 -0.09
CA SER A 603 27.25 9.36 -1.12
C SER A 603 28.16 8.27 -0.58
N GLY A 604 27.97 7.04 -1.09
CA GLY A 604 29.10 6.15 -1.38
C GLY A 604 29.89 6.67 -2.59
N ASN A 605 30.93 5.93 -2.99
CA ASN A 605 31.89 6.40 -4.00
C ASN A 605 31.28 6.63 -5.38
N SER A 606 31.95 7.44 -6.19
CA SER A 606 31.45 7.93 -7.48
C SER A 606 31.62 6.95 -8.65
N GLU A 607 32.41 5.89 -8.48
CA GLU A 607 32.85 5.01 -9.58
C GLU A 607 31.85 3.85 -9.82
N ASP A 608 31.32 3.24 -8.76
CA ASP A 608 30.30 2.17 -8.84
C ASP A 608 29.00 2.64 -9.52
N ALA A 609 28.75 3.95 -9.47
CA ALA A 609 27.47 4.54 -9.87
C ALA A 609 27.21 4.49 -11.39
N ASP A 610 28.27 4.39 -12.20
CA ASP A 610 28.19 4.53 -13.66
C ASP A 610 28.25 3.14 -14.33
N VAL A 611 28.93 2.16 -13.71
CA VAL A 611 28.84 0.73 -14.07
C VAL A 611 27.39 0.25 -13.98
N ILE A 612 26.72 0.49 -12.85
CA ILE A 612 25.31 0.13 -12.63
C ILE A 612 24.37 0.80 -13.66
N ILE A 613 24.72 2.00 -14.15
CA ILE A 613 23.93 2.68 -15.20
C ILE A 613 24.13 1.99 -16.56
N SER A 614 25.36 1.57 -16.90
CA SER A 614 25.63 0.79 -18.11
C SER A 614 24.87 -0.54 -18.11
N GLU A 615 24.90 -1.27 -16.99
CA GLU A 615 24.28 -2.59 -16.82
C GLU A 615 22.73 -2.54 -16.89
N LEU A 616 22.15 -1.41 -16.46
CA LEU A 616 20.72 -1.13 -16.61
C LEU A 616 20.32 -0.66 -18.01
N LEU A 617 21.25 -0.09 -18.78
CA LEU A 617 21.01 0.27 -20.18
C LEU A 617 21.08 -0.96 -21.09
N SER A 618 22.01 -1.89 -20.85
CA SER A 618 22.03 -3.18 -21.58
C SER A 618 20.76 -4.00 -21.29
N ALA A 619 20.35 -4.14 -20.02
CA ALA A 619 19.11 -4.85 -19.68
C ALA A 619 17.86 -4.24 -20.33
N SER A 620 17.82 -2.91 -20.52
CA SER A 620 16.71 -2.23 -21.20
C SER A 620 16.74 -2.36 -22.73
N LEU A 621 17.88 -2.68 -23.33
CA LEU A 621 18.03 -2.90 -24.78
C LEU A 621 17.79 -4.37 -25.16
N GLU A 622 18.13 -5.30 -24.27
CA GLU A 622 17.80 -6.72 -24.43
C GLU A 622 16.28 -6.97 -24.39
N GLU A 623 15.52 -6.22 -23.56
CA GLU A 623 14.05 -6.22 -23.60
C GLU A 623 13.47 -5.65 -24.92
N GLU A 624 14.16 -4.71 -25.59
CA GLU A 624 13.72 -4.16 -26.87
C GLU A 624 14.01 -5.10 -28.06
N MET A 625 15.14 -5.83 -28.04
CA MET A 625 15.53 -6.75 -29.13
C MET A 625 14.71 -8.05 -29.20
N GLU A 626 14.25 -8.61 -28.08
CA GLU A 626 13.34 -9.77 -28.11
C GLU A 626 11.89 -9.38 -28.45
N LEU A 627 11.55 -8.08 -28.46
CA LEU A 627 10.21 -7.60 -28.79
C LEU A 627 9.87 -7.73 -30.28
N GLU A 628 10.82 -7.48 -31.19
CA GLU A 628 10.57 -7.49 -32.64
C GLU A 628 10.04 -8.86 -33.12
N LYS A 629 10.60 -9.96 -32.63
CA LYS A 629 10.15 -11.33 -32.97
C LYS A 629 8.79 -11.70 -32.36
N ALA A 630 8.26 -10.91 -31.43
CA ALA A 630 6.95 -11.11 -30.83
C ALA A 630 5.83 -10.34 -31.55
N MET A 631 6.17 -9.29 -32.32
CA MET A 631 5.21 -8.28 -32.78
C MET A 631 4.22 -8.77 -33.85
N GLU A 632 4.63 -9.56 -34.84
CA GLU A 632 3.77 -10.02 -35.95
C GLU A 632 2.51 -10.78 -35.50
N ALA A 633 2.52 -11.37 -34.31
CA ALA A 633 1.40 -12.17 -33.77
C ALA A 633 0.51 -11.44 -32.75
N VAL A 634 0.75 -10.14 -32.53
CA VAL A 634 0.09 -9.33 -31.48
C VAL A 634 -0.83 -8.25 -32.06
N GLU A 635 -0.45 -7.61 -33.17
CA GLU A 635 -1.21 -6.50 -33.77
C GLU A 635 -2.70 -6.84 -34.02
N VAL A 636 -2.98 -8.06 -34.45
CA VAL A 636 -4.31 -8.49 -34.93
C VAL A 636 -5.42 -8.34 -33.87
N ASP A 637 -5.14 -8.53 -32.58
CA ASP A 637 -6.17 -8.37 -31.52
C ASP A 637 -6.23 -6.94 -30.95
N GLU A 638 -5.13 -6.17 -31.00
CA GLU A 638 -5.13 -4.74 -30.65
C GLU A 638 -5.89 -3.92 -31.70
N LEU A 639 -5.63 -4.21 -32.99
CA LEU A 639 -6.33 -3.60 -34.12
C LEU A 639 -7.84 -3.91 -34.09
N LYS A 640 -8.26 -5.12 -33.71
CA LYS A 640 -9.69 -5.43 -33.47
C LYS A 640 -10.29 -4.60 -32.33
N GLU A 641 -9.55 -4.34 -31.26
CA GLU A 641 -10.05 -3.54 -30.14
C GLU A 641 -10.23 -2.07 -30.57
N LEU A 642 -9.31 -1.53 -31.39
CA LEU A 642 -9.47 -0.22 -32.05
C LEU A 642 -10.67 -0.21 -33.03
N GLU A 643 -10.78 -1.20 -33.92
CA GLU A 643 -11.88 -1.31 -34.90
C GLU A 643 -13.25 -1.52 -34.21
N MET A 644 -13.29 -2.19 -33.05
CA MET A 644 -14.48 -2.30 -32.20
C MET A 644 -14.90 -0.97 -31.58
N LEU A 645 -13.99 0.00 -31.40
CA LEU A 645 -14.27 1.36 -30.93
C LEU A 645 -14.60 2.35 -32.06
N GLY A 646 -14.52 1.92 -33.33
CA GLY A 646 -14.79 2.74 -34.52
C GLY A 646 -13.55 3.47 -35.05
N ILE A 647 -12.36 3.01 -34.69
CA ILE A 647 -11.09 3.65 -35.07
C ILE A 647 -10.68 3.21 -36.48
N LYS A 648 -10.36 4.18 -37.34
CA LYS A 648 -10.01 3.93 -38.75
C LYS A 648 -8.55 3.47 -38.87
N ILE A 649 -8.35 2.22 -39.21
CA ILE A 649 -7.02 1.65 -39.48
C ILE A 649 -6.68 1.85 -40.97
N PRO A 650 -5.56 2.53 -41.31
CA PRO A 650 -5.12 2.63 -42.69
C PRO A 650 -4.64 1.25 -43.18
N ARG A 651 -5.32 0.69 -44.18
CA ARG A 651 -4.86 -0.52 -44.88
C ARG A 651 -3.85 -0.12 -45.95
N ALA A 652 -2.65 -0.71 -45.92
CA ALA A 652 -1.65 -0.48 -46.95
C ALA A 652 -2.06 -1.17 -48.28
N GLU A 653 -2.18 -0.39 -49.35
CA GLU A 653 -2.35 -0.92 -50.69
C GLU A 653 -1.00 -1.42 -51.24
N VAL A 654 -0.77 -2.72 -51.17
CA VAL A 654 0.47 -3.34 -51.66
C VAL A 654 0.40 -3.50 -53.19
N SER A 655 0.84 -2.47 -53.90
CA SER A 655 1.07 -2.52 -55.35
C SER A 655 2.18 -3.53 -55.68
N LYS A 656 1.85 -4.59 -56.43
CA LYS A 656 2.82 -5.58 -56.89
C LYS A 656 3.54 -5.11 -58.15
N GLU A 657 4.73 -4.56 -58.01
CA GLU A 657 5.70 -4.52 -59.10
C GLU A 657 6.76 -5.60 -58.94
N LYS A 658 7.27 -6.11 -60.08
CA LYS A 658 8.30 -7.15 -60.12
C LYS A 658 9.68 -6.51 -60.20
N GLN A 659 10.64 -7.10 -59.51
CA GLN A 659 11.98 -7.27 -60.09
C GLN A 659 12.55 -8.65 -59.74
N ASN A 660 13.65 -9.00 -60.39
CA ASN A 660 13.91 -10.36 -60.84
C ASN A 660 15.38 -10.74 -60.61
N ASP A 661 15.64 -12.05 -60.53
CA ASP A 661 16.97 -12.70 -60.57
C ASP A 661 17.89 -12.43 -59.34
N ASP A 662 18.83 -13.30 -58.94
CA ASP A 662 19.27 -14.57 -59.52
C ASP A 662 19.88 -15.52 -58.43
N VAL A 663 20.56 -16.59 -58.86
CA VAL A 663 21.56 -17.42 -58.14
C VAL A 663 21.05 -18.72 -57.47
N LEU A 664 20.99 -19.76 -58.31
CA LEU A 664 21.49 -21.13 -58.09
C LEU A 664 21.04 -21.96 -56.85
N MET A 665 20.09 -22.87 -57.11
CA MET A 665 19.98 -24.16 -56.43
C MET A 665 20.82 -25.24 -57.16
N TRP A 666 21.46 -26.18 -56.45
CA TRP A 666 21.76 -27.51 -57.00
C TRP A 666 21.68 -28.63 -55.93
N GLN A 667 20.60 -29.40 -56.04
CA GLN A 667 20.57 -30.87 -56.13
C GLN A 667 21.20 -31.78 -55.04
N SER A 668 20.34 -32.62 -54.47
CA SER A 668 20.45 -34.07 -54.75
C SER A 668 19.07 -34.75 -54.71
N ASN A 669 18.90 -35.79 -55.53
CA ASN A 669 17.68 -36.60 -55.68
C ASN A 669 18.01 -38.07 -55.37
N LYS A 670 17.07 -38.86 -54.82
CA LYS A 670 16.66 -40.19 -55.34
C LYS A 670 15.74 -41.00 -54.41
N ASN A 671 14.52 -41.23 -54.89
CA ASN A 671 13.78 -42.50 -55.03
C ASN A 671 14.22 -43.75 -54.21
N GLY A 672 13.27 -44.44 -53.59
CA GLY A 672 13.40 -45.85 -53.14
C GLY A 672 12.17 -46.41 -52.42
N PRO A 673 11.51 -47.51 -52.88
CA PRO A 673 10.29 -48.06 -52.24
C PRO A 673 10.46 -49.51 -51.70
N PHE A 674 9.32 -50.17 -51.36
CA PHE A 674 9.12 -51.53 -50.78
C PHE A 674 9.30 -51.66 -49.25
N ALA A 675 8.65 -52.61 -48.54
CA ALA A 675 7.32 -53.26 -48.72
C ALA A 675 6.99 -54.19 -47.52
N SER A 676 5.69 -54.35 -47.20
CA SER A 676 5.07 -55.46 -46.42
C SER A 676 5.49 -55.67 -44.94
N GLY A 677 4.69 -56.26 -44.05
CA GLY A 677 3.27 -56.63 -44.15
C GLY A 677 2.83 -57.69 -43.10
N GLN A 678 1.55 -58.11 -43.18
CA GLN A 678 0.88 -59.19 -42.42
C GLN A 678 0.39 -58.83 -40.98
N LYS A 679 -0.93 -58.87 -40.72
CA LYS A 679 -1.79 -59.97 -40.16
C LYS A 679 -1.79 -60.00 -38.61
N ARG A 680 -2.85 -60.44 -37.89
CA ARG A 680 -4.14 -61.07 -38.28
C ARG A 680 -5.27 -60.63 -37.31
N SER A 681 -6.47 -61.21 -37.44
CA SER A 681 -7.73 -60.73 -36.81
C SER A 681 -8.49 -61.80 -36.00
N TYR A 682 -9.44 -61.31 -35.19
CA TYR A 682 -10.56 -62.01 -34.52
C TYR A 682 -10.30 -63.14 -33.50
N SER A 683 -10.88 -62.97 -32.31
CA SER A 683 -11.90 -63.90 -31.79
C SER A 683 -12.86 -63.17 -30.83
N THR A 684 -14.01 -63.79 -30.54
CA THR A 684 -15.08 -63.31 -29.66
C THR A 684 -15.32 -64.34 -28.56
N LEU A 685 -15.88 -63.96 -27.40
CA LEU A 685 -16.99 -64.67 -26.71
C LEU A 685 -17.40 -64.03 -25.37
N THR A 686 -18.73 -63.87 -25.23
CA THR A 686 -19.60 -63.95 -24.03
C THR A 686 -18.96 -64.19 -22.64
N SER A 687 -19.21 -63.39 -21.60
CA SER A 687 -20.48 -63.06 -20.91
C SER A 687 -20.88 -64.03 -19.78
N THR A 688 -20.99 -63.51 -18.56
CA THR A 688 -21.89 -63.99 -17.50
C THR A 688 -22.42 -62.80 -16.68
N ARG A 689 -23.66 -62.90 -16.19
CA ARG A 689 -24.32 -61.88 -15.35
C ARG A 689 -24.04 -62.14 -13.87
N SER A 690 -23.91 -61.06 -13.09
CA SER A 690 -24.37 -61.03 -11.70
C SER A 690 -25.13 -59.72 -11.46
N THR A 691 -26.27 -59.77 -10.76
CA THR A 691 -27.18 -58.63 -10.62
C THR A 691 -27.36 -58.24 -9.16
N SER A 692 -26.92 -57.03 -8.81
CA SER A 692 -27.45 -56.31 -7.65
C SER A 692 -27.50 -54.80 -7.95
N ARG A 693 -28.64 -54.18 -7.64
CA ARG A 693 -28.76 -52.73 -7.40
C ARG A 693 -28.64 -52.53 -5.89
N PRO A 694 -28.02 -51.43 -5.45
CA PRO A 694 -28.89 -50.43 -4.83
C PRO A 694 -28.66 -48.99 -5.31
N LYS A 695 -29.64 -48.16 -4.94
CA LYS A 695 -29.82 -46.73 -5.20
C LYS A 695 -28.52 -45.91 -5.10
N ALA A 696 -28.22 -45.15 -6.15
CA ALA A 696 -27.23 -44.06 -6.07
C ALA A 696 -27.90 -42.79 -5.51
N SER A 697 -27.41 -42.30 -4.37
CA SER A 697 -27.58 -40.90 -3.96
C SER A 697 -26.60 -40.00 -4.74
N PRO A 698 -26.92 -38.73 -5.02
CA PRO A 698 -25.95 -37.82 -5.63
C PRO A 698 -24.76 -37.60 -4.68
N LEU A 699 -23.57 -38.02 -5.11
CA LEU A 699 -22.32 -37.76 -4.39
C LEU A 699 -21.99 -36.26 -4.47
N VAL A 700 -22.34 -35.52 -3.42
CA VAL A 700 -21.84 -34.16 -3.21
C VAL A 700 -20.31 -34.24 -3.14
N GLN A 701 -19.62 -33.76 -4.17
CA GLN A 701 -18.17 -33.65 -4.16
C GLN A 701 -17.72 -32.58 -3.16
N THR A 702 -17.58 -32.98 -1.89
CA THR A 702 -16.91 -32.16 -0.89
C THR A 702 -15.46 -31.94 -1.33
N ARG A 703 -15.11 -30.71 -1.70
CA ARG A 703 -13.72 -30.33 -2.02
C ARG A 703 -12.84 -30.57 -0.79
N SER A 704 -12.12 -31.70 -0.79
CA SER A 704 -11.16 -32.00 0.25
C SER A 704 -9.90 -31.15 0.06
N MET A 705 -9.87 -29.99 0.70
CA MET A 705 -8.60 -29.29 0.96
C MET A 705 -7.67 -30.26 1.70
N SER A 706 -6.47 -30.49 1.19
CA SER A 706 -5.51 -31.46 1.74
C SER A 706 -5.10 -31.14 3.19
N ALA A 707 -5.05 -29.85 3.54
CA ALA A 707 -4.77 -29.38 4.89
C ALA A 707 -6.02 -29.41 5.79
N ARG A 708 -6.44 -30.61 6.23
CA ARG A 708 -7.24 -30.72 7.47
C ARG A 708 -6.30 -30.49 8.67
N PRO A 709 -6.62 -29.62 9.63
CA PRO A 709 -5.84 -29.53 10.85
C PRO A 709 -5.97 -30.83 11.65
N PHE A 710 -4.85 -31.45 11.98
CA PHE A 710 -4.84 -32.54 12.96
C PHE A 710 -5.19 -31.97 14.34
N PRO A 711 -5.90 -32.72 15.20
CA PRO A 711 -6.05 -32.32 16.59
C PRO A 711 -4.66 -32.26 17.26
N PRO A 712 -4.39 -31.27 18.13
CA PRO A 712 -3.07 -31.11 18.74
C PRO A 712 -2.68 -32.37 19.53
N THR A 713 -1.53 -32.94 19.20
CA THR A 713 -1.04 -34.23 19.72
C THR A 713 -0.53 -34.16 21.15
N LYS A 714 -0.22 -32.95 21.62
CA LYS A 714 0.37 -32.65 22.93
C LYS A 714 -0.33 -31.44 23.59
N PRO A 715 -0.33 -31.33 24.93
CA PRO A 715 -0.67 -30.08 25.59
C PRO A 715 0.33 -28.98 25.22
N LYS A 716 -0.09 -27.71 25.28
CA LYS A 716 0.77 -26.59 24.89
C LYS A 716 2.00 -26.46 25.81
N ALA A 717 3.17 -26.31 25.21
CA ALA A 717 4.43 -26.06 25.89
C ALA A 717 4.38 -24.74 26.68
N THR A 718 4.90 -24.77 27.90
CA THR A 718 4.95 -23.64 28.82
C THR A 718 6.40 -23.37 29.24
N LEU A 719 6.66 -22.17 29.79
CA LEU A 719 7.97 -21.87 30.38
C LEU A 719 8.40 -22.91 31.43
N SER A 720 7.45 -23.49 32.17
CA SER A 720 7.73 -24.52 33.18
C SER A 720 8.08 -25.87 32.55
N SER A 721 7.45 -26.27 31.44
CA SER A 721 7.81 -27.53 30.76
C SER A 721 9.14 -27.41 30.03
N LEU A 722 9.39 -26.28 29.35
CA LEU A 722 10.67 -25.99 28.70
C LEU A 722 11.83 -25.95 29.71
N LEU A 723 11.66 -25.26 30.84
CA LEU A 723 12.65 -25.27 31.92
C LEU A 723 12.82 -26.67 32.55
N SER A 724 11.78 -27.51 32.56
CA SER A 724 11.90 -28.91 32.99
C SER A 724 12.76 -29.73 32.05
N LEU A 725 12.57 -29.60 30.73
CA LEU A 725 13.40 -30.27 29.70
C LEU A 725 14.87 -29.86 29.82
N ALA A 726 15.14 -28.56 29.94
CA ALA A 726 16.50 -28.04 30.16
C ALA A 726 17.14 -28.60 31.44
N LYS A 727 16.37 -28.76 32.52
CA LYS A 727 16.84 -29.34 33.79
C LYS A 727 17.03 -30.86 33.76
N SER A 728 16.27 -31.60 32.95
CA SER A 728 16.48 -33.04 32.73
C SER A 728 17.59 -33.34 31.72
N GLY A 729 18.24 -32.32 31.15
CA GLY A 729 19.24 -32.49 30.10
C GLY A 729 18.64 -32.92 28.75
N THR A 730 17.32 -32.76 28.58
CA THR A 730 16.60 -33.09 27.35
C THR A 730 16.68 -31.88 26.40
N PRO A 731 17.38 -31.98 25.24
CA PRO A 731 17.61 -30.82 24.40
C PRO A 731 16.31 -30.26 23.81
N ILE A 732 16.08 -28.96 23.97
CA ILE A 732 14.90 -28.26 23.45
C ILE A 732 15.03 -28.10 21.93
N SER A 733 14.01 -28.52 21.19
CA SER A 733 13.91 -28.40 19.74
C SER A 733 13.22 -27.10 19.32
N VAL A 734 13.86 -26.32 18.45
CA VAL A 734 13.33 -25.08 17.89
C VAL A 734 13.59 -25.02 16.39
N LEU A 735 12.59 -24.63 15.60
CA LEU A 735 12.77 -24.20 14.21
C LEU A 735 12.08 -22.86 13.99
N THR A 736 12.46 -22.16 12.93
CA THR A 736 11.67 -21.02 12.47
C THR A 736 10.39 -21.46 11.76
N ALA A 737 9.36 -20.61 11.79
CA ALA A 737 8.19 -20.73 10.93
C ALA A 737 7.70 -19.34 10.53
N TYR A 738 7.10 -19.24 9.35
CA TYR A 738 6.74 -17.94 8.73
C TYR A 738 5.31 -17.93 8.18
N ASP A 739 4.70 -19.09 8.00
CA ASP A 739 3.37 -19.23 7.41
C ASP A 739 2.58 -20.39 8.05
N TYR A 740 1.36 -20.61 7.56
CA TYR A 740 0.49 -21.65 8.08
C TYR A 740 1.01 -23.08 7.76
N PRO A 741 1.52 -23.40 6.55
CA PRO A 741 2.19 -24.67 6.27
C PRO A 741 3.39 -24.99 7.17
N THR A 742 4.35 -24.06 7.32
CA THR A 742 5.54 -24.26 8.18
C THR A 742 5.19 -24.38 9.66
N ALA A 743 4.11 -23.73 10.10
CA ALA A 743 3.58 -23.90 11.45
C ALA A 743 2.82 -25.22 11.64
N LEU A 744 2.12 -25.73 10.62
CA LEU A 744 1.55 -27.09 10.65
C LEU A 744 2.64 -28.17 10.65
N LEU A 745 3.75 -27.98 9.96
CA LEU A 745 4.93 -28.84 10.08
C LEU A 745 5.53 -28.78 11.49
N SER A 746 5.58 -27.60 12.11
CA SER A 746 6.05 -27.43 13.49
C SER A 746 5.18 -28.19 14.50
N GLU A 747 3.85 -28.17 14.31
CA GLU A 747 2.88 -28.95 15.09
C GLU A 747 3.06 -30.46 14.86
N SER A 748 3.04 -30.92 13.60
CA SER A 748 3.05 -32.35 13.28
C SER A 748 4.38 -33.05 13.60
N CYS A 749 5.50 -32.32 13.53
CA CYS A 749 6.81 -32.78 13.98
C CYS A 749 7.01 -32.65 15.49
N ASN A 750 6.01 -32.15 16.23
CA ASN A 750 5.99 -32.05 17.69
C ASN A 750 7.14 -31.21 18.30
N LEU A 751 7.51 -30.09 17.69
CA LEU A 751 8.56 -29.18 18.19
C LEU A 751 8.21 -28.61 19.57
N ASP A 752 9.23 -28.33 20.39
CA ASP A 752 9.04 -27.72 21.71
C ASP A 752 8.75 -26.21 21.60
N MET A 753 9.41 -25.52 20.66
CA MET A 753 9.23 -24.09 20.40
C MET A 753 9.26 -23.76 18.90
N THR A 754 8.64 -22.64 18.53
CA THR A 754 8.62 -22.14 17.14
C THR A 754 8.96 -20.64 17.10
N LEU A 755 9.95 -20.26 16.30
CA LEU A 755 10.42 -18.88 16.17
C LEU A 755 9.87 -18.22 14.90
N VAL A 756 9.08 -17.16 15.05
CA VAL A 756 8.75 -16.23 13.96
C VAL A 756 9.90 -15.23 13.86
N GLY A 757 10.99 -15.65 13.20
CA GLY A 757 12.25 -14.91 13.15
C GLY A 757 12.32 -13.85 12.06
N ASP A 758 13.05 -12.77 12.32
CA ASP A 758 13.28 -11.67 11.35
C ASP A 758 14.09 -12.11 10.11
N SER A 759 14.75 -13.26 10.18
CA SER A 759 15.30 -14.04 9.06
C SER A 759 14.31 -14.21 7.89
N LEU A 760 12.99 -14.17 8.14
CA LEU A 760 11.95 -14.20 7.08
C LEU A 760 12.08 -13.05 6.08
N SER A 761 12.67 -11.92 6.50
CA SER A 761 13.06 -10.80 5.63
C SER A 761 13.87 -11.29 4.42
N GLN A 762 14.83 -12.19 4.66
CA GLN A 762 15.66 -12.81 3.62
C GLN A 762 14.95 -14.02 3.00
N VAL A 763 14.62 -15.04 3.81
CA VAL A 763 14.21 -16.36 3.31
C VAL A 763 12.73 -16.51 2.95
N ALA A 764 11.95 -15.44 3.02
CA ALA A 764 10.54 -15.42 2.60
C ALA A 764 10.14 -14.14 1.84
N LEU A 765 10.75 -12.99 2.13
CA LEU A 765 10.47 -11.70 1.44
C LEU A 765 11.54 -11.28 0.43
N GLY A 766 12.70 -11.96 0.38
CA GLY A 766 13.75 -11.71 -0.61
C GLY A 766 14.52 -10.39 -0.40
N HIS A 767 14.50 -9.82 0.79
CA HIS A 767 15.35 -8.68 1.15
C HIS A 767 16.80 -9.11 1.40
N GLU A 768 17.77 -8.25 1.12
CA GLU A 768 19.19 -8.54 1.33
C GLU A 768 19.56 -8.70 2.83
N THR A 769 18.82 -8.08 3.74
CA THR A 769 19.12 -8.05 5.19
C THR A 769 17.87 -8.18 6.05
N THR A 770 18.03 -8.53 7.33
CA THR A 770 16.92 -8.54 8.31
C THR A 770 16.47 -7.15 8.76
N THR A 771 17.23 -6.09 8.45
CA THR A 771 16.89 -4.71 8.87
C THR A 771 15.80 -4.04 8.02
N ALA A 772 15.37 -4.67 6.93
CA ALA A 772 14.34 -4.15 6.04
C ALA A 772 12.90 -4.39 6.52
N ILE A 773 12.67 -5.45 7.31
CA ILE A 773 11.33 -5.91 7.69
C ILE A 773 10.70 -5.04 8.80
N THR A 774 9.41 -4.75 8.65
CA THR A 774 8.67 -3.92 9.60
C THR A 774 7.95 -4.73 10.69
N LEU A 775 7.60 -4.06 11.79
CA LEU A 775 6.79 -4.64 12.86
C LEU A 775 5.42 -5.14 12.38
N ASP A 776 4.80 -4.47 11.40
CA ASP A 776 3.49 -4.86 10.86
C ASP A 776 3.59 -6.15 10.01
N GLU A 777 4.71 -6.36 9.31
CA GLU A 777 5.00 -7.61 8.59
C GLU A 777 5.31 -8.75 9.57
N MET A 778 6.15 -8.51 10.58
CA MET A 778 6.39 -9.49 11.64
C MET A 778 5.10 -9.90 12.36
N ILE A 779 4.21 -8.95 12.65
CA ILE A 779 2.86 -9.24 13.20
C ILE A 779 2.00 -10.03 12.20
N HIS A 780 2.08 -9.77 10.90
CA HIS A 780 1.36 -10.57 9.89
C HIS A 780 1.81 -12.03 9.90
N HIS A 781 3.11 -12.29 9.89
CA HIS A 781 3.68 -13.64 9.92
C HIS A 781 3.50 -14.34 11.28
N ALA A 782 3.49 -13.60 12.39
CA ALA A 782 3.10 -14.15 13.69
C ALA A 782 1.66 -14.71 13.66
N ARG A 783 0.73 -13.96 13.05
CA ARG A 783 -0.69 -14.37 12.94
C ARG A 783 -0.93 -15.54 11.99
N THR A 784 -0.06 -15.82 11.03
CA THR A 784 -0.16 -17.04 10.20
C THR A 784 0.38 -18.25 10.96
N VAL A 785 1.50 -18.10 11.68
CA VAL A 785 2.13 -19.18 12.44
C VAL A 785 1.28 -19.62 13.64
N VAL A 786 0.77 -18.68 14.45
CA VAL A 786 -0.10 -18.96 15.62
C VAL A 786 -1.43 -19.63 15.21
N ARG A 787 -1.80 -19.64 13.92
CA ARG A 787 -2.93 -20.43 13.41
C ARG A 787 -2.59 -21.92 13.26
N GLY A 788 -1.37 -22.25 12.85
CA GLY A 788 -0.92 -23.64 12.60
C GLY A 788 -0.31 -24.30 13.83
N ALA A 789 0.64 -23.62 14.48
CA ALA A 789 1.29 -24.10 15.70
C ALA A 789 0.39 -23.82 16.93
N LYS A 790 0.04 -24.89 17.65
CA LYS A 790 -0.84 -24.90 18.82
C LYS A 790 -0.18 -25.49 20.06
N SER A 791 0.58 -26.56 19.91
CA SER A 791 1.31 -27.21 21.01
C SER A 791 2.74 -26.66 21.23
N PRO A 792 3.52 -26.20 20.23
CA PRO A 792 4.79 -25.51 20.49
C PRO A 792 4.60 -24.17 21.23
N PHE A 793 5.64 -23.73 21.94
CA PHE A 793 5.71 -22.36 22.45
C PHE A 793 6.12 -21.41 21.31
N VAL A 794 5.23 -20.50 20.90
CA VAL A 794 5.46 -19.64 19.73
C VAL A 794 5.97 -18.27 20.19
N PHE A 795 7.14 -17.86 19.68
CA PHE A 795 7.73 -16.56 19.99
C PHE A 795 8.18 -15.85 18.72
N ALA A 796 8.12 -14.51 18.71
CA ALA A 796 8.44 -13.71 17.52
C ALA A 796 9.58 -12.72 17.79
N ASP A 797 10.34 -12.39 16.75
CA ASP A 797 11.33 -11.32 16.80
C ASP A 797 10.69 -9.94 16.89
N MET A 798 11.31 -9.07 17.70
CA MET A 798 11.18 -7.63 17.54
C MET A 798 12.17 -7.18 16.45
N PRO A 799 11.69 -6.66 15.31
CA PRO A 799 12.58 -6.25 14.22
C PRO A 799 13.37 -4.99 14.56
N PHE A 800 14.45 -4.76 13.83
CA PHE A 800 15.34 -3.61 13.99
C PHE A 800 14.57 -2.27 13.94
N GLY A 801 14.95 -1.34 14.82
CA GLY A 801 14.33 -0.02 14.95
C GLY A 801 12.98 -0.01 15.66
N SER A 802 12.47 -1.15 16.15
CA SER A 802 11.17 -1.23 16.84
C SER A 802 11.24 -1.09 18.37
N PHE A 803 12.43 -1.09 18.98
CA PHE A 803 12.59 -1.03 20.43
C PHE A 803 13.76 -0.17 20.94
N GLU A 804 14.63 0.29 20.06
CA GLU A 804 15.89 0.99 20.36
C GLU A 804 15.71 2.51 20.51
N THR A 805 14.56 3.06 20.09
CA THR A 805 14.27 4.50 20.11
C THR A 805 13.98 5.03 21.52
N SER A 806 13.21 4.27 22.31
CA SER A 806 12.87 4.56 23.71
C SER A 806 12.28 3.34 24.41
N LEU A 807 12.39 3.30 25.74
CA LEU A 807 11.83 2.24 26.57
C LEU A 807 10.31 2.12 26.38
N GLU A 808 9.60 3.25 26.33
CA GLU A 808 8.15 3.35 26.17
C GLU A 808 7.68 2.85 24.80
N GLU A 809 8.45 3.09 23.74
CA GLU A 809 8.15 2.61 22.39
C GLU A 809 8.44 1.12 22.23
N GLY A 810 9.56 0.62 22.75
CA GLY A 810 9.84 -0.82 22.80
C GLY A 810 8.78 -1.60 23.55
N ILE A 811 8.32 -1.11 24.72
CA ILE A 811 7.21 -1.72 25.46
C ILE A 811 5.91 -1.69 24.64
N ARG A 812 5.59 -0.57 23.98
CA ARG A 812 4.40 -0.44 23.12
C ARG A 812 4.44 -1.45 21.97
N ASN A 813 5.57 -1.58 21.31
CA ASN A 813 5.73 -2.42 20.13
C ASN A 813 5.78 -3.91 20.47
N VAL A 814 6.39 -4.29 21.60
CA VAL A 814 6.27 -5.67 22.15
C VAL A 814 4.82 -5.98 22.54
N LEU A 815 4.09 -5.03 23.15
CA LEU A 815 2.66 -5.20 23.43
C LEU A 815 1.81 -5.36 22.17
N ARG A 816 2.18 -4.71 21.05
CA ARG A 816 1.58 -4.98 19.73
C ARG A 816 1.90 -6.39 19.25
N MET A 817 3.17 -6.82 19.30
CA MET A 817 3.58 -8.16 18.86
C MET A 817 2.81 -9.26 19.59
N VAL A 818 2.73 -9.20 20.93
CA VAL A 818 1.99 -10.19 21.73
C VAL A 818 0.48 -10.16 21.43
N LYS A 819 -0.15 -8.97 21.39
CA LYS A 819 -1.63 -8.87 21.25
C LYS A 819 -2.14 -9.03 19.83
N GLU A 820 -1.45 -8.47 18.84
CA GLU A 820 -1.85 -8.53 17.44
C GLU A 820 -1.32 -9.79 16.77
N GLY A 821 -0.09 -10.21 17.10
CA GLY A 821 0.55 -11.44 16.64
C GLY A 821 -0.02 -12.71 17.27
N GLY A 822 -0.36 -12.66 18.56
CA GLY A 822 -0.88 -13.80 19.33
C GLY A 822 0.20 -14.74 19.88
N VAL A 823 1.44 -14.28 19.99
CA VAL A 823 2.61 -15.08 20.42
C VAL A 823 2.75 -15.14 21.94
N ASP A 824 3.38 -16.20 22.44
CA ASP A 824 3.60 -16.46 23.86
C ASP A 824 4.78 -15.66 24.46
N GLY A 825 5.67 -15.13 23.61
CA GLY A 825 6.83 -14.34 24.02
C GLY A 825 7.56 -13.68 22.84
N VAL A 826 8.67 -12.98 23.12
CA VAL A 826 9.45 -12.26 22.09
C VAL A 826 10.96 -12.51 22.18
N LYS A 827 11.65 -12.54 21.02
CA LYS A 827 13.10 -12.38 20.90
C LYS A 827 13.44 -10.90 20.73
N ILE A 828 14.53 -10.44 21.36
CA ILE A 828 15.03 -9.06 21.26
C ILE A 828 16.57 -9.09 21.17
N GLU A 829 17.15 -8.36 20.21
CA GLU A 829 18.61 -8.34 20.01
C GLU A 829 19.29 -7.23 20.82
N GLY A 830 20.11 -7.63 21.79
CA GLY A 830 20.89 -6.68 22.58
C GLY A 830 21.63 -7.29 23.78
N GLY A 831 22.65 -6.57 24.22
CA GLY A 831 23.42 -6.84 25.44
C GLY A 831 22.86 -6.09 26.65
N ARG A 832 23.73 -5.40 27.38
CA ARG A 832 23.37 -4.67 28.61
C ARG A 832 22.38 -3.53 28.35
N GLU A 833 22.39 -2.94 27.17
CA GLU A 833 21.56 -1.80 26.78
C GLU A 833 20.06 -2.13 26.77
N ILE A 834 19.66 -3.39 26.55
CA ILE A 834 18.25 -3.81 26.65
C ILE A 834 17.83 -4.29 28.05
N VAL A 835 18.73 -4.31 29.04
CA VAL A 835 18.41 -4.70 30.44
C VAL A 835 17.23 -3.92 31.03
N PRO A 836 17.06 -2.59 30.82
CA PRO A 836 15.89 -1.86 31.29
C PRO A 836 14.58 -2.34 30.64
N LEU A 837 14.63 -2.64 29.34
CA LEU A 837 13.49 -3.12 28.56
C LEU A 837 13.08 -4.53 29.00
N VAL A 838 14.03 -5.48 29.06
CA VAL A 838 13.79 -6.86 29.55
C VAL A 838 13.21 -6.82 30.97
N ARG A 839 13.77 -6.00 31.87
CA ARG A 839 13.27 -5.86 33.24
C ARG A 839 11.83 -5.36 33.29
N ARG A 840 11.48 -4.39 32.44
CA ARG A 840 10.12 -3.82 32.42
C ARG A 840 9.11 -4.76 31.77
N LEU A 841 9.49 -5.50 30.73
CA LEU A 841 8.63 -6.49 30.04
C LEU A 841 8.36 -7.71 30.92
N SER A 842 9.39 -8.27 31.55
CA SER A 842 9.24 -9.42 32.45
C SER A 842 8.40 -9.06 33.68
N ALA A 843 8.56 -7.84 34.21
CA ALA A 843 7.75 -7.31 35.32
C ALA A 843 6.28 -7.03 34.97
N ILE A 844 5.89 -7.05 33.68
CA ILE A 844 4.48 -7.03 33.24
C ILE A 844 4.00 -8.38 32.68
N GLY A 845 4.78 -9.46 32.91
CA GLY A 845 4.40 -10.83 32.57
C GLY A 845 4.67 -11.24 31.13
N ILE A 846 5.46 -10.49 30.36
CA ILE A 846 5.82 -10.83 28.98
C ILE A 846 7.14 -11.63 28.97
N PRO A 847 7.15 -12.88 28.46
CA PRO A 847 8.38 -13.66 28.33
C PRO A 847 9.30 -13.08 27.25
N VAL A 848 10.52 -12.70 27.65
CA VAL A 848 11.57 -12.20 26.72
C VAL A 848 12.75 -13.17 26.67
N MET A 849 13.19 -13.48 25.44
CA MET A 849 14.43 -14.19 25.14
C MET A 849 15.44 -13.22 24.51
N PRO A 850 16.44 -12.69 25.24
CA PRO A 850 17.49 -11.87 24.66
C PRO A 850 18.39 -12.68 23.73
N HIS A 851 18.81 -12.07 22.62
CA HIS A 851 19.79 -12.63 21.70
C HIS A 851 21.20 -12.07 21.99
N LEU A 852 22.14 -12.96 22.31
CA LEU A 852 23.55 -12.64 22.56
C LEU A 852 24.48 -13.41 21.61
N GLY A 853 25.61 -12.80 21.25
CA GLY A 853 26.53 -13.34 20.25
C GLY A 853 26.52 -12.46 19.00
N LEU A 854 26.55 -13.08 17.83
CA LEU A 854 26.28 -12.37 16.57
C LEU A 854 24.81 -11.89 16.59
N GLN A 855 24.58 -10.63 16.22
CA GLN A 855 23.25 -10.02 16.17
C GLN A 855 23.00 -9.58 14.72
N PRO A 856 22.26 -10.35 13.89
CA PRO A 856 22.03 -10.06 12.47
C PRO A 856 21.50 -8.65 12.22
N GLN A 857 20.63 -8.12 13.08
CA GLN A 857 20.12 -6.74 13.00
C GLN A 857 21.22 -5.68 13.07
N ARG A 858 22.40 -6.05 13.57
CA ARG A 858 23.57 -5.18 13.78
C ARG A 858 24.76 -5.55 12.89
N ALA A 859 24.61 -6.44 11.92
CA ALA A 859 25.68 -6.96 11.07
C ALA A 859 26.54 -5.83 10.43
N THR A 860 25.93 -4.73 9.98
CA THR A 860 26.65 -3.56 9.44
C THR A 860 27.62 -2.92 10.45
N SER A 861 27.27 -2.92 11.74
CA SER A 861 28.13 -2.39 12.82
C SER A 861 29.15 -3.40 13.35
N LEU A 862 28.91 -4.70 13.10
CA LEU A 862 29.80 -5.82 13.45
C LEU A 862 30.77 -6.18 12.30
N SER A 863 30.78 -5.40 11.21
CA SER A 863 31.54 -5.66 9.97
C SER A 863 31.21 -7.03 9.33
N GLY A 864 29.93 -7.40 9.33
CA GLY A 864 29.39 -8.62 8.74
C GLY A 864 29.05 -9.71 9.76
N TYR A 865 28.77 -10.91 9.26
CA TYR A 865 28.36 -12.09 10.04
C TYR A 865 29.56 -12.77 10.72
N LEU A 866 30.28 -12.03 11.57
CA LEU A 866 31.51 -12.48 12.23
C LEU A 866 31.24 -13.19 13.55
N VAL A 867 31.99 -14.28 13.79
CA VAL A 867 31.96 -15.06 15.04
C VAL A 867 32.36 -14.19 16.24
N GLN A 868 31.48 -14.11 17.24
CA GLN A 868 31.66 -13.25 18.42
C GLN A 868 32.33 -13.99 19.59
N GLY A 869 32.83 -13.24 20.58
CA GLY A 869 33.47 -13.84 21.77
C GLY A 869 34.80 -14.55 21.50
N ARG A 870 35.51 -14.21 20.42
CA ARG A 870 36.81 -14.83 20.05
C ARG A 870 37.98 -14.44 20.96
N THR A 871 37.86 -13.32 21.68
CA THR A 871 38.84 -12.87 22.68
C THR A 871 38.30 -13.07 24.09
N ALA A 872 39.20 -13.22 25.08
CA ALA A 872 38.80 -13.40 26.48
C ALA A 872 37.93 -12.24 27.00
N GLN A 873 38.23 -11.00 26.59
CA GLN A 873 37.45 -9.82 26.94
C GLN A 873 36.03 -9.86 26.36
N ALA A 874 35.87 -10.13 25.06
CA ALA A 874 34.55 -10.20 24.43
C ALA A 874 33.70 -11.38 24.98
N ALA A 875 34.33 -12.53 25.26
CA ALA A 875 33.66 -13.66 25.90
C ALA A 875 33.19 -13.32 27.34
N TYR A 876 34.00 -12.57 28.10
CA TYR A 876 33.64 -12.07 29.42
C TYR A 876 32.49 -11.05 29.38
N GLU A 877 32.49 -10.15 28.39
CA GLU A 877 31.42 -9.16 28.19
C GLU A 877 30.08 -9.81 27.81
N ILE A 878 30.09 -10.85 26.97
CA ILE A 878 28.91 -11.68 26.69
C ILE A 878 28.40 -12.34 27.98
N LEU A 879 29.28 -12.95 28.78
CA LEU A 879 28.91 -13.60 30.04
C LEU A 879 28.31 -12.63 31.06
N GLN A 880 28.88 -11.42 31.20
CA GLN A 880 28.32 -10.41 32.11
C GLN A 880 26.97 -9.88 31.60
N SER A 881 26.81 -9.68 30.28
CA SER A 881 25.53 -9.31 29.68
C SER A 881 24.46 -10.37 29.95
N ALA A 882 24.78 -11.66 29.77
CA ALA A 882 23.88 -12.76 30.12
C ALA A 882 23.52 -12.78 31.62
N ARG A 883 24.49 -12.53 32.52
CA ARG A 883 24.25 -12.47 33.97
C ARG A 883 23.32 -11.30 34.37
N GLU A 884 23.44 -10.14 33.72
CA GLU A 884 22.61 -8.95 33.95
C GLU A 884 21.19 -9.10 33.37
N LEU A 885 21.08 -9.67 32.17
CA LEU A 885 19.79 -9.96 31.52
C LEU A 885 19.01 -11.08 32.23
N ALA A 886 19.71 -12.08 32.79
CA ALA A 886 19.08 -13.07 33.66
C ALA A 886 18.57 -12.43 34.96
N ASN A 887 19.31 -11.48 35.54
CA ASN A 887 18.82 -10.66 36.67
C ASN A 887 17.68 -9.70 36.27
N ALA A 888 17.45 -9.47 34.97
CA ALA A 888 16.32 -8.70 34.47
C ALA A 888 15.06 -9.55 34.26
N GLY A 889 15.13 -10.88 34.37
CA GLY A 889 13.99 -11.78 34.19
C GLY A 889 13.83 -12.38 32.79
N ALA A 890 14.89 -12.40 31.97
CA ALA A 890 14.91 -13.22 30.76
C ALA A 890 14.59 -14.69 31.07
N PHE A 891 13.69 -15.34 30.33
CA PHE A 891 13.32 -16.74 30.57
C PHE A 891 14.29 -17.73 29.91
N ALA A 892 14.91 -17.30 28.81
CA ALA A 892 15.91 -18.03 28.06
C ALA A 892 16.84 -17.05 27.33
N PHE A 893 17.92 -17.56 26.74
CA PHE A 893 18.77 -16.83 25.79
C PHE A 893 18.86 -17.55 24.46
N LEU A 894 18.92 -16.80 23.36
CA LEU A 894 19.46 -17.29 22.09
C LEU A 894 20.95 -16.93 22.03
N LEU A 895 21.78 -17.89 21.64
CA LEU A 895 23.24 -17.74 21.52
C LEU A 895 23.68 -18.05 20.08
N GLU A 896 24.13 -17.03 19.33
CA GLU A 896 24.55 -17.19 17.93
C GLU A 896 26.05 -17.03 17.71
N ALA A 897 26.59 -17.89 16.83
CA ALA A 897 27.92 -17.82 16.22
C ALA A 897 29.05 -17.42 17.21
N MET A 898 29.24 -18.23 18.25
CA MET A 898 30.27 -18.02 19.28
C MET A 898 31.00 -19.32 19.64
N PRO A 899 32.25 -19.28 20.16
CA PRO A 899 32.98 -20.48 20.54
C PRO A 899 32.22 -21.36 21.53
N SER A 900 32.14 -22.67 21.24
CA SER A 900 31.32 -23.61 22.01
C SER A 900 31.68 -23.71 23.49
N LYS A 901 32.96 -23.51 23.85
CA LYS A 901 33.41 -23.42 25.25
C LYS A 901 32.83 -22.20 25.99
N VAL A 902 32.63 -21.08 25.29
CA VAL A 902 32.01 -19.86 25.84
C VAL A 902 30.50 -20.06 25.98
N ALA A 903 29.83 -20.58 24.94
CA ALA A 903 28.40 -20.88 24.99
C ALA A 903 28.03 -21.88 26.09
N LYS A 904 28.86 -22.92 26.30
CA LYS A 904 28.70 -23.87 27.40
C LYS A 904 28.84 -23.18 28.77
N LEU A 905 29.88 -22.37 28.96
CA LEU A 905 30.09 -21.64 30.22
C LEU A 905 28.94 -20.66 30.52
N VAL A 906 28.45 -19.93 29.51
CA VAL A 906 27.28 -19.06 29.64
C VAL A 906 26.04 -19.89 30.04
N THR A 907 25.83 -21.04 29.41
CA THR A 907 24.72 -21.96 29.74
C THR A 907 24.79 -22.46 31.18
N GLU A 908 25.96 -22.94 31.62
CA GLU A 908 26.20 -23.40 32.99
C GLU A 908 25.97 -22.30 34.02
N GLU A 909 26.29 -21.05 33.69
CA GLU A 909 26.11 -19.88 34.56
C GLU A 909 24.66 -19.38 34.64
N VAL A 910 23.92 -19.34 33.54
CA VAL A 910 22.51 -18.88 33.56
C VAL A 910 21.54 -19.96 34.04
N SER A 911 21.87 -21.25 33.86
CA SER A 911 21.08 -22.37 34.40
C SER A 911 20.95 -22.31 35.93
N LYS A 912 21.97 -21.82 36.63
CA LYS A 912 21.97 -21.58 38.09
C LYS A 912 20.89 -20.57 38.53
N LYS A 913 20.40 -19.73 37.61
CA LYS A 913 19.32 -18.75 37.82
C LYS A 913 17.97 -19.23 37.31
N GLY A 914 17.87 -20.48 36.83
CA GLY A 914 16.64 -21.03 36.25
C GLY A 914 16.35 -20.57 34.82
N VAL A 915 17.38 -20.14 34.07
CA VAL A 915 17.29 -19.66 32.69
C VAL A 915 18.01 -20.64 31.76
N PHE A 916 17.43 -21.00 30.62
CA PHE A 916 18.01 -21.95 29.66
C PHE A 916 18.55 -21.27 28.39
N THR A 917 19.29 -21.99 27.54
CA THR A 917 19.91 -21.44 26.33
C THR A 917 19.55 -22.23 25.06
N ILE A 918 19.32 -21.53 23.96
CA ILE A 918 19.10 -22.09 22.63
C ILE A 918 20.27 -21.64 21.74
N GLY A 919 20.95 -22.59 21.11
CA GLY A 919 22.16 -22.33 20.30
C GLY A 919 21.90 -22.35 18.79
N ILE A 920 22.62 -21.51 18.06
CA ILE A 920 22.79 -21.61 16.59
C ILE A 920 24.23 -21.22 16.24
N GLY A 921 25.02 -22.19 15.75
CA GLY A 921 26.47 -22.00 15.62
C GLY A 921 27.23 -21.80 16.95
N ALA A 922 26.57 -21.98 18.09
CA ALA A 922 27.15 -21.97 19.44
C ALA A 922 27.60 -23.37 19.92
N GLY A 923 27.39 -24.41 19.11
CA GLY A 923 27.71 -25.81 19.44
C GLY A 923 26.70 -26.46 20.38
N ASN A 924 26.94 -27.74 20.70
CA ASN A 924 26.05 -28.60 21.50
C ASN A 924 26.15 -28.40 23.03
N GLY A 925 26.69 -27.25 23.48
CA GLY A 925 26.83 -26.91 24.90
C GLY A 925 25.64 -26.14 25.50
N THR A 926 24.61 -25.89 24.70
CA THR A 926 23.38 -25.15 25.07
C THR A 926 22.24 -26.09 25.44
N SER A 927 21.22 -25.59 26.13
CA SER A 927 20.03 -26.38 26.54
C SER A 927 19.11 -26.81 25.38
N GLY A 928 19.28 -26.23 24.20
CA GLY A 928 18.56 -26.55 22.97
C GLY A 928 19.27 -25.98 21.74
N GLN A 929 18.68 -26.20 20.55
CA GLN A 929 19.21 -25.70 19.28
C GLN A 929 18.08 -25.06 18.45
N VAL A 930 18.43 -24.08 17.61
CA VAL A 930 17.55 -23.49 16.61
C VAL A 930 18.21 -23.47 15.24
N LEU A 931 17.42 -23.70 14.19
CA LEU A 931 17.83 -23.51 12.81
C LEU A 931 16.69 -22.86 12.01
N VAL A 932 17.08 -22.21 10.90
CA VAL A 932 16.16 -21.67 9.91
C VAL A 932 15.54 -22.83 9.11
N ILE A 933 14.22 -22.86 8.99
CA ILE A 933 13.50 -24.01 8.40
C ILE A 933 13.82 -24.24 6.91
N THR A 934 14.08 -23.18 6.14
CA THR A 934 14.46 -23.28 4.71
C THR A 934 15.80 -23.97 4.52
N ASP A 935 16.71 -23.80 5.48
CA ASP A 935 18.08 -24.33 5.46
C ASP A 935 18.06 -25.81 5.86
N VAL A 936 17.26 -26.14 6.88
CA VAL A 936 16.99 -27.52 7.31
C VAL A 936 16.35 -28.34 6.19
N LEU A 937 15.38 -27.76 5.49
CA LEU A 937 14.67 -28.41 4.37
C LEU A 937 15.42 -28.36 3.04
N GLY A 938 16.51 -27.59 2.92
CA GLY A 938 17.26 -27.44 1.68
C GLY A 938 16.45 -26.82 0.54
N VAL A 939 15.67 -25.78 0.84
CA VAL A 939 14.79 -25.10 -0.14
C VAL A 939 15.61 -24.34 -1.19
N TYR A 940 16.68 -23.67 -0.77
CA TYR A 940 17.55 -22.83 -1.61
C TYR A 940 18.88 -23.52 -1.98
N ALA A 941 18.97 -24.85 -1.83
CA ALA A 941 20.13 -25.59 -2.30
C ALA A 941 20.15 -25.61 -3.84
N GLU A 942 21.28 -25.18 -4.41
CA GLU A 942 21.57 -25.31 -5.84
C GLU A 942 21.55 -26.79 -6.27
N ASP A 943 21.34 -27.04 -7.57
CA ASP A 943 21.65 -28.36 -8.11
C ASP A 943 23.19 -28.50 -8.13
N PRO A 944 23.78 -29.60 -7.63
CA PRO A 944 25.18 -29.88 -7.89
C PRO A 944 25.34 -29.98 -9.42
N THR A 945 26.20 -29.13 -9.98
CA THR A 945 26.42 -29.02 -11.43
C THR A 945 26.83 -30.36 -12.02
N GLU A 946 26.31 -30.71 -13.20
CA GLU A 946 26.57 -31.99 -13.87
C GLU A 946 28.04 -32.14 -14.35
N ASP A 947 28.86 -31.09 -14.21
CA ASP A 947 30.29 -31.01 -14.54
C ASP A 947 31.24 -31.83 -13.62
N VAL A 948 30.75 -32.88 -12.96
CA VAL A 948 31.58 -33.79 -12.14
C VAL A 948 31.76 -35.14 -12.83
N ALA A 949 32.72 -35.15 -13.76
CA ALA A 949 33.43 -36.30 -14.32
C ALA A 949 32.60 -37.37 -15.08
N THR A 950 32.66 -37.28 -16.41
CA THR A 950 32.93 -38.51 -17.19
C THR A 950 34.30 -39.08 -16.75
N PRO A 951 34.40 -40.34 -16.31
CA PRO A 951 35.66 -40.90 -15.85
C PRO A 951 36.58 -41.21 -17.05
N ILE A 952 37.55 -40.34 -17.31
CA ILE A 952 38.70 -40.69 -18.15
C ILE A 952 39.52 -41.73 -17.39
N VAL A 953 39.57 -42.96 -17.92
CA VAL A 953 40.40 -44.03 -17.37
C VAL A 953 41.85 -43.81 -17.81
N THR A 954 42.65 -43.27 -16.90
CA THR A 954 44.11 -43.35 -16.92
C THR A 954 44.57 -43.84 -15.54
N GLU A 955 45.52 -44.78 -15.54
CA GLU A 955 45.93 -45.51 -14.34
C GLU A 955 46.88 -44.69 -13.43
N GLU A 956 47.12 -45.21 -12.22
CA GLU A 956 48.19 -44.81 -11.28
C GLU A 956 48.24 -43.35 -10.79
N THR A 957 47.55 -43.05 -9.69
CA THR A 957 48.22 -42.48 -8.49
C THR A 957 47.40 -42.66 -7.22
N GLU A 958 48.02 -43.17 -6.15
CA GLU A 958 47.41 -43.15 -4.81
C GLU A 958 47.51 -41.76 -4.19
N LEU A 959 46.42 -41.23 -3.63
CA LEU A 959 46.47 -39.99 -2.85
C LEU A 959 45.46 -40.00 -1.69
N VAL A 960 46.00 -40.21 -0.47
CA VAL A 960 45.22 -40.19 0.77
C VAL A 960 44.76 -38.78 1.08
N SER A 961 43.44 -38.54 0.99
CA SER A 961 42.80 -37.42 1.69
C SER A 961 41.41 -37.84 2.19
N THR A 962 41.01 -37.31 3.35
CA THR A 962 39.79 -37.72 4.05
C THR A 962 38.52 -37.31 3.28
N PRO A 963 37.44 -38.12 3.31
CA PRO A 963 36.19 -37.77 2.65
C PRO A 963 35.68 -36.38 3.05
N ARG A 964 35.43 -35.52 2.06
CA ARG A 964 34.63 -34.31 2.29
C ARG A 964 33.17 -34.74 2.51
N ASP A 965 32.52 -34.12 3.49
CA ASP A 965 31.12 -34.40 3.80
C ASP A 965 30.22 -33.95 2.65
N LEU A 966 29.65 -34.92 1.93
CA LEU A 966 28.84 -34.71 0.71
C LEU A 966 27.45 -34.11 0.99
N THR A 967 27.13 -33.78 2.25
CA THR A 967 25.79 -33.33 2.66
C THR A 967 25.62 -31.80 2.77
N LYS A 968 26.57 -31.01 2.25
CA LYS A 968 26.55 -29.55 2.41
C LYS A 968 26.81 -28.80 1.08
N PRO A 969 25.87 -27.94 0.60
CA PRO A 969 26.13 -27.04 -0.52
C PRO A 969 27.17 -25.97 -0.13
N LEU A 970 27.88 -25.47 -1.15
CA LEU A 970 29.11 -24.67 -0.99
C LEU A 970 28.90 -23.47 -0.05
N ASP A 971 27.87 -22.66 -0.30
CA ASP A 971 27.66 -21.36 0.37
C ASP A 971 26.83 -21.39 1.66
N ALA A 972 26.31 -22.56 2.08
CA ALA A 972 25.55 -22.63 3.34
C ALA A 972 26.43 -22.24 4.56
N PRO A 973 25.88 -21.57 5.59
CA PRO A 973 26.64 -21.20 6.79
C PRO A 973 27.29 -22.42 7.47
N ARG A 974 28.49 -22.25 8.04
CA ARG A 974 29.29 -23.37 8.61
C ARG A 974 28.57 -24.17 9.72
N PHE A 975 27.57 -23.58 10.36
CA PHE A 975 26.79 -24.20 11.44
C PHE A 975 25.48 -24.84 10.97
N VAL A 976 25.10 -24.70 9.70
CA VAL A 976 23.92 -25.35 9.12
C VAL A 976 24.24 -26.79 8.78
N ARG A 977 23.34 -27.69 9.17
CA ARG A 977 23.21 -29.03 8.59
C ARG A 977 21.89 -29.07 7.83
N GLN A 978 21.94 -29.51 6.58
CA GLN A 978 20.76 -29.80 5.76
C GLN A 978 20.22 -31.19 6.14
N PHE A 979 18.89 -31.31 6.28
CA PHE A 979 18.20 -32.55 6.66
C PHE A 979 17.26 -33.08 5.57
N GLY A 980 17.01 -32.31 4.50
CA GLY A 980 16.30 -32.73 3.30
C GLY A 980 16.67 -31.88 2.09
N SER A 981 16.22 -32.26 0.89
CA SER A 981 16.48 -31.55 -0.37
C SER A 981 15.18 -31.09 -1.04
N LEU A 982 14.30 -30.43 -0.28
CA LEU A 982 12.98 -30.02 -0.73
C LEU A 982 13.02 -29.11 -1.96
N GLY A 983 14.06 -28.27 -2.11
CA GLY A 983 14.26 -27.46 -3.31
C GLY A 983 14.43 -28.31 -4.57
N GLN A 984 15.19 -29.41 -4.50
CA GLN A 984 15.36 -30.35 -5.62
C GLN A 984 14.04 -31.07 -5.93
N GLU A 985 13.29 -31.51 -4.92
CA GLU A 985 12.01 -32.18 -5.11
C GLU A 985 10.96 -31.25 -5.72
N MET A 986 10.84 -30.00 -5.23
CA MET A 986 9.96 -28.99 -5.81
C MET A 986 10.33 -28.70 -7.27
N ARG A 987 11.63 -28.54 -7.58
CA ARG A 987 12.09 -28.30 -8.95
C ARG A 987 11.85 -29.54 -9.83
N ARG A 988 11.98 -30.76 -9.32
CA ARG A 988 11.63 -32.02 -10.01
C ARG A 988 10.14 -32.08 -10.34
N ALA A 989 9.26 -31.84 -9.36
CA ALA A 989 7.81 -31.87 -9.53
C ALA A 989 7.32 -30.84 -10.55
N VAL A 990 7.87 -29.61 -10.51
CA VAL A 990 7.55 -28.56 -11.49
C VAL A 990 8.08 -28.90 -12.89
N ARG A 991 9.31 -29.43 -13.01
CA ARG A 991 9.87 -29.92 -14.29
C ARG A 991 8.96 -31.01 -14.89
N ALA A 992 8.52 -31.98 -14.08
CA ALA A 992 7.65 -33.08 -14.50
C ALA A 992 6.24 -32.59 -14.93
N TYR A 993 5.64 -31.64 -14.21
CA TYR A 993 4.37 -31.02 -14.62
C TYR A 993 4.50 -30.28 -15.96
N VAL A 994 5.57 -29.49 -16.14
CA VAL A 994 5.85 -28.78 -17.40
C VAL A 994 6.06 -29.76 -18.55
N GLN A 995 6.72 -30.89 -18.32
CA GLN A 995 6.88 -31.95 -19.31
C GLN A 995 5.52 -32.58 -19.67
N ALA A 996 4.72 -32.99 -18.70
CA ALA A 996 3.44 -33.66 -18.95
C ALA A 996 2.43 -32.76 -19.70
N VAL A 997 2.44 -31.45 -19.41
CA VAL A 997 1.64 -30.46 -20.16
C VAL A 997 2.14 -30.29 -21.61
N LYS A 998 3.48 -30.27 -21.83
CA LYS A 998 4.07 -30.17 -23.19
C LYS A 998 3.79 -31.41 -24.04
N GLU A 999 3.88 -32.60 -23.43
CA GLU A 999 3.57 -33.89 -24.06
C GLU A 999 2.06 -34.12 -24.24
N ARG A 1000 1.23 -33.32 -23.57
CA ARG A 1000 -0.23 -33.52 -23.43
C ARG A 1000 -0.59 -34.87 -22.78
N SER A 1001 0.30 -35.40 -21.94
CA SER A 1001 0.04 -36.53 -21.05
C SER A 1001 -0.68 -36.10 -19.76
N PHE A 1002 -0.69 -34.79 -19.44
CA PHE A 1002 -1.54 -34.18 -18.42
C PHE A 1002 -2.38 -33.03 -19.00
N PRO A 1003 -3.69 -32.90 -18.66
CA PRO A 1003 -4.50 -33.89 -17.94
C PRO A 1003 -4.84 -35.10 -18.84
N ASP A 1004 -4.86 -36.31 -18.28
CA ASP A 1004 -5.31 -37.52 -18.97
C ASP A 1004 -6.85 -37.62 -19.02
N SER A 1005 -7.38 -38.73 -19.55
CA SER A 1005 -8.83 -38.98 -19.67
C SER A 1005 -9.54 -39.35 -18.35
N LYS A 1006 -8.80 -39.56 -17.25
CA LYS A 1006 -9.32 -39.73 -15.88
C LYS A 1006 -9.30 -38.41 -15.11
N GLU A 1007 -8.34 -37.55 -15.42
CA GLU A 1007 -8.19 -36.19 -14.89
C GLU A 1007 -9.11 -35.18 -15.59
N SER A 1008 -9.59 -35.51 -16.79
CA SER A 1008 -10.55 -34.74 -17.58
C SER A 1008 -12.00 -35.16 -17.34
N TYR A 1009 -12.92 -34.19 -17.34
CA TYR A 1009 -14.36 -34.47 -17.29
C TYR A 1009 -14.91 -34.82 -18.68
N GLY A 1010 -15.53 -36.00 -18.82
CA GLY A 1010 -16.24 -36.41 -20.03
C GLY A 1010 -17.69 -35.95 -20.07
N MET A 1011 -18.20 -35.66 -21.27
CA MET A 1011 -19.64 -35.52 -21.54
C MET A 1011 -20.27 -36.92 -21.77
N LYS A 1012 -21.55 -37.09 -21.45
CA LYS A 1012 -22.30 -38.30 -21.85
C LYS A 1012 -22.36 -38.40 -23.38
N LYS A 1013 -22.38 -39.62 -23.92
CA LYS A 1013 -22.33 -39.86 -25.36
C LYS A 1013 -23.54 -39.23 -26.07
N GLU A 1014 -24.71 -39.34 -25.47
CA GLU A 1014 -25.98 -38.88 -26.00
C GLU A 1014 -26.04 -37.33 -26.08
N GLU A 1015 -25.60 -36.67 -25.02
CA GLU A 1015 -25.47 -35.20 -24.95
C GLU A 1015 -24.43 -34.67 -25.95
N TRP A 1016 -23.32 -35.40 -26.12
CA TRP A 1016 -22.27 -35.06 -27.08
C TRP A 1016 -22.72 -35.22 -28.53
N GLU A 1017 -23.52 -36.26 -28.83
CA GLU A 1017 -24.11 -36.45 -30.16
C GLU A 1017 -25.15 -35.36 -30.47
N ALA A 1018 -25.99 -34.99 -29.49
CA ALA A 1018 -26.92 -33.86 -29.63
C ALA A 1018 -26.20 -32.51 -29.83
N PHE A 1019 -25.12 -32.25 -29.08
CA PHE A 1019 -24.28 -31.07 -29.26
C PHE A 1019 -23.66 -31.00 -30.66
N LEU A 1020 -23.13 -32.13 -31.17
CA LEU A 1020 -22.59 -32.20 -32.53
C LEU A 1020 -23.66 -31.98 -33.61
N GLU A 1021 -24.92 -32.34 -33.35
CA GLU A 1021 -26.03 -32.08 -34.27
C GLU A 1021 -26.47 -30.61 -34.26
N MET A 1022 -26.50 -29.96 -33.09
CA MET A 1022 -26.69 -28.50 -32.98
C MET A 1022 -25.60 -27.74 -33.76
N VAL A 1023 -24.33 -28.10 -33.59
CA VAL A 1023 -23.19 -27.47 -34.30
C VAL A 1023 -23.20 -27.74 -35.81
N LYS A 1024 -23.81 -28.84 -36.27
CA LYS A 1024 -24.04 -29.07 -37.72
C LYS A 1024 -25.15 -28.16 -38.25
N ASN A 1025 -26.25 -28.03 -37.52
CA ASN A 1025 -27.40 -27.23 -37.95
C ASN A 1025 -27.06 -25.73 -38.00
N GLU A 1026 -26.26 -25.23 -37.05
CA GLU A 1026 -25.67 -23.89 -37.09
C GLU A 1026 -24.86 -23.65 -38.37
N LYS A 1027 -24.06 -24.65 -38.79
CA LYS A 1027 -23.26 -24.64 -40.04
C LYS A 1027 -24.05 -24.94 -41.32
N ILE A 1028 -25.37 -25.07 -41.24
CA ILE A 1028 -26.28 -25.20 -42.39
C ILE A 1028 -27.18 -23.95 -42.50
N GLN A 1029 -27.25 -23.14 -41.44
CA GLN A 1029 -27.93 -21.84 -41.41
C GLN A 1029 -26.96 -20.65 -41.67
N HIS A 1030 -25.65 -20.92 -41.71
CA HIS A 1030 -24.58 -20.00 -42.09
C HIS A 1030 -23.90 -20.42 -43.40
#